data_AF-A1R9C4-F1
#
_entry.id   AF-A1R9C4-F1
#
_cell.length_a   1.000
_cell.length_b   1.000
_cell.length_c   1.000
_cell.angle_alpha   90.00
_cell.angle_beta   90.00
_cell.angle_gamma   90.00
#
_symmetry.space_group_name_H-M   'P 1'
#
loop_
_entity.id
_entity.type
_entity.pdbx_description
1 polymer ?
#
loop_
_entity_poly.entity_id
_entity_poly.type
_entity_poly.pdbx_seq_one_letter_code
_entity_poly.pdbx_strand_id
1 'polypeptide(L)'
;MKKQSFSRRLLAPVAGMSLLAASFAGAPAAVAAGTASISGSVQMQAGSNASMIIIDAYKDGEYYDETRIWSESGDYTLEGLEPGTYKLLFSAHGDEQNLPIAEWYDDEESQGAAQSITLAGGESRSGVSAIMSSGASVSGKVTVPAGVDATKVTVEAIRDGEYSSHRAAVKADGSYSLTNLFSGNYRISFDWGNPWDQDPTPSQIIRSYLGGKDWSTATLLNVPKQGNITGQNITLAPAGLVTGKVTLPAGVDATKVSVHLENTADPHGGGGFATPKANGDFSVGGLIPSTYKISFSWSGNDSPILSAYYGPSGATWDTATLVNVPALQPVSGVNQTLIAAAKIKGKVTVPAGFSPSNVLVMAKDPIDLSWKGSGQTDSTGAFTIGGLPAGSYKLQYSANNQNLLEQWQGQKLDASASTAVTVTTGQTQTVANEALVAGAAVSGTLSVPAGSSSQATFATLVGPAGVVTQSQVAGNGSFSFDRLPAGSYSIEFNRSSGLTTTVEASFFKDKSESAGTSSATKVTVATGEIKSGLTSTSKTGGTLTGKVVGTDGQPLNNVPVRVYTKDGSLVTRGANTIADGTFKVTGLSTGSYLVSANMIPTRPSGSLGTIFSGNVKTEGAASNVATTVGTNTDIGTLSFATAGNAGTGFTDVPAGGQFSTEITWMATAGISTGWTEADGSKTFRPLSPVNRDAMAAFMYRLAGKPSFTPPATSPFADVPTNSQFYKEITWLADKGVSTGWTEADGSKTYRPVQAVNRDAMAAFMYRLAGKPAFTPPVTSPFTDVPTGSQFYKEITWLAAQGISTGWTEADNSKTFRPVNAVNRDAMAAFMYRYNAKFNAS
;
A
#
# COMPACT_ATOMS: atom_id res chain seq x y z
N MET A 1 49.56 -17.21 16.55
CA MET A 1 50.27 -17.16 17.85
C MET A 1 49.49 -16.23 18.80
N LYS A 2 49.29 -16.65 20.07
CA LYS A 2 48.52 -16.01 21.18
C LYS A 2 46.98 -16.05 20.98
N LYS A 3 46.21 -16.98 21.58
CA LYS A 3 46.10 -17.50 22.97
C LYS A 3 45.85 -16.40 24.01
N GLN A 4 44.74 -16.58 24.75
CA GLN A 4 44.39 -16.15 26.12
C GLN A 4 43.04 -15.40 26.15
N SER A 5 42.15 -15.51 27.13
CA SER A 5 42.02 -16.27 28.37
C SER A 5 40.83 -15.62 29.06
N PHE A 6 39.83 -16.36 29.57
CA PHE A 6 39.14 -15.90 30.77
C PHE A 6 38.82 -17.10 31.67
N SER A 7 39.12 -16.88 32.94
CA SER A 7 39.28 -17.86 34.00
C SER A 7 38.09 -17.87 34.95
N ARG A 8 37.78 -19.08 35.43
CA ARG A 8 37.25 -19.52 36.74
C ARG A 8 36.84 -18.48 37.78
N ARG A 9 35.72 -18.77 38.46
CA ARG A 9 35.57 -19.15 39.90
C ARG A 9 34.07 -19.11 40.26
N LEU A 10 33.46 -19.89 41.16
CA LEU A 10 33.80 -20.81 42.26
C LEU A 10 32.46 -21.55 42.55
N LEU A 11 32.38 -22.84 42.87
CA LEU A 11 32.49 -23.40 44.24
C LEU A 11 32.46 -24.94 44.17
N ALA A 12 33.33 -25.58 44.96
CA ALA A 12 33.23 -26.95 45.49
C ALA A 12 32.89 -26.83 47.01
N PRO A 13 32.65 -27.89 47.83
CA PRO A 13 33.01 -29.32 47.62
C PRO A 13 32.05 -30.40 48.23
N VAL A 14 32.55 -31.66 48.24
CA VAL A 14 32.31 -32.79 49.21
C VAL A 14 31.31 -33.87 48.71
N ALA A 15 31.55 -35.19 48.72
CA ALA A 15 32.71 -36.08 48.98
C ALA A 15 32.38 -37.53 48.54
N GLY A 16 33.43 -38.36 48.34
CA GLY A 16 33.44 -39.83 48.48
C GLY A 16 32.63 -40.63 47.44
N MET A 17 32.99 -41.82 46.96
CA MET A 17 33.94 -42.85 47.39
C MET A 17 34.35 -43.68 46.15
N SER A 18 35.46 -44.38 46.34
CA SER A 18 36.28 -45.18 45.43
C SER A 18 35.60 -46.16 44.46
N LEU A 19 36.29 -46.37 43.33
CA LEU A 19 36.23 -47.59 42.51
C LEU A 19 36.42 -48.85 43.37
N LEU A 20 35.61 -49.88 43.12
CA LEU A 20 36.03 -51.27 43.17
C LEU A 20 35.33 -52.05 42.05
N ALA A 21 36.11 -52.76 41.24
CA ALA A 21 35.64 -53.63 40.18
C ALA A 21 35.01 -54.91 40.77
N ALA A 22 33.90 -55.37 40.20
CA ALA A 22 33.48 -56.77 40.28
C ALA A 22 32.62 -57.14 39.06
N SER A 23 33.11 -58.11 38.32
CA SER A 23 32.38 -58.90 37.33
C SER A 23 31.14 -59.57 37.94
N PHE A 24 29.99 -59.49 37.27
CA PHE A 24 28.94 -60.49 37.39
C PHE A 24 28.29 -60.73 36.02
N ALA A 25 28.39 -61.98 35.57
CA ALA A 25 27.50 -62.56 34.59
C ALA A 25 26.10 -62.74 35.19
N GLY A 26 25.07 -62.56 34.37
CA GLY A 26 23.76 -63.17 34.59
C GLY A 26 22.71 -62.33 35.32
N ALA A 27 22.02 -61.47 34.58
CA ALA A 27 20.57 -61.29 34.72
C ALA A 27 20.01 -60.88 33.35
N PRO A 28 19.01 -61.57 32.79
CA PRO A 28 18.32 -61.07 31.60
C PRO A 28 17.64 -59.76 32.01
N ALA A 29 17.96 -58.66 31.32
CA ALA A 29 17.18 -57.45 31.44
C ALA A 29 15.73 -57.83 31.12
N ALA A 30 14.85 -57.57 32.08
CA ALA A 30 13.42 -57.72 31.89
C ALA A 30 13.01 -56.95 30.64
N VAL A 31 12.65 -57.68 29.58
CA VAL A 31 11.88 -57.12 28.46
C VAL A 31 10.67 -56.48 29.10
N ALA A 32 10.61 -55.15 29.06
CA ALA A 32 9.43 -54.43 29.48
C ALA A 32 8.27 -54.97 28.64
N ALA A 33 7.33 -55.67 29.29
CA ALA A 33 6.21 -56.29 28.61
C ALA A 33 5.44 -55.19 27.86
N GLY A 34 5.55 -55.20 26.52
CA GLY A 34 4.92 -54.22 25.64
C GLY A 34 5.84 -53.52 24.64
N THR A 35 7.17 -53.74 24.65
CA THR A 35 8.08 -53.15 23.64
C THR A 35 8.07 -53.94 22.32
N ALA A 36 8.09 -53.21 21.22
CA ALA A 36 8.11 -53.67 19.84
C ALA A 36 9.54 -53.74 19.27
N SER A 37 9.69 -54.32 18.08
CA SER A 37 10.96 -54.42 17.36
C SER A 37 10.78 -54.27 15.85
N ILE A 38 11.80 -53.74 15.17
CA ILE A 38 11.90 -53.70 13.70
C ILE A 38 13.16 -54.45 13.28
N SER A 39 13.07 -55.35 12.30
CA SER A 39 14.23 -56.04 11.73
C SER A 39 14.20 -56.12 10.21
N GLY A 40 15.38 -56.24 9.62
CA GLY A 40 15.57 -56.40 8.19
C GLY A 40 17.03 -56.57 7.83
N SER A 41 17.32 -56.45 6.54
CA SER A 41 18.66 -56.58 5.99
C SER A 41 19.03 -55.32 5.22
N VAL A 42 20.28 -54.90 5.32
CA VAL A 42 20.84 -53.84 4.48
C VAL A 42 21.86 -54.46 3.56
N GLN A 43 21.67 -54.27 2.26
CA GLN A 43 22.64 -54.63 1.24
C GLN A 43 23.23 -53.37 0.63
N MET A 44 24.54 -53.34 0.40
CA MET A 44 25.13 -52.30 -0.43
C MET A 44 25.16 -52.71 -1.89
N GLN A 45 25.01 -51.73 -2.77
CA GLN A 45 25.21 -51.93 -4.19
C GLN A 45 26.64 -52.41 -4.47
N ALA A 46 26.79 -53.33 -5.44
CA ALA A 46 28.09 -53.83 -5.86
C ALA A 46 29.02 -52.68 -6.32
N GLY A 47 30.18 -52.56 -5.66
CA GLY A 47 31.19 -51.52 -5.95
C GLY A 47 31.17 -50.32 -5.00
N SER A 48 30.23 -50.26 -4.06
CA SER A 48 30.25 -49.33 -2.92
C SER A 48 30.93 -49.98 -1.73
N ASN A 49 31.63 -49.19 -0.90
CA ASN A 49 32.33 -49.65 0.29
C ASN A 49 31.93 -48.80 1.51
N ALA A 50 31.74 -49.42 2.68
CA ALA A 50 31.46 -48.74 3.93
C ALA A 50 32.01 -49.54 5.11
N SER A 51 32.54 -48.84 6.11
CA SER A 51 33.03 -49.44 7.35
C SER A 51 31.93 -49.68 8.38
N MET A 52 30.79 -48.98 8.22
CA MET A 52 29.65 -49.03 9.12
C MET A 52 28.39 -48.55 8.40
N ILE A 53 27.26 -49.19 8.70
CA ILE A 53 25.92 -48.72 8.34
C ILE A 53 25.18 -48.40 9.64
N ILE A 54 24.53 -47.24 9.71
CA ILE A 54 23.65 -46.82 10.82
C ILE A 54 22.22 -46.81 10.31
N ILE A 55 21.32 -47.38 11.12
CA ILE A 55 19.88 -47.35 10.90
C ILE A 55 19.25 -46.57 12.04
N ASP A 56 18.83 -45.34 11.74
CA ASP A 56 18.19 -44.43 12.70
C ASP A 56 16.68 -44.56 12.62
N ALA A 57 16.02 -44.67 13.77
CA ALA A 57 14.56 -44.69 13.89
C ALA A 57 14.05 -43.33 14.38
N TYR A 58 13.08 -42.77 13.67
CA TYR A 58 12.42 -41.52 14.03
C TYR A 58 10.95 -41.78 14.38
N LYS A 59 10.51 -41.36 15.57
CA LYS A 59 9.11 -41.42 16.03
C LYS A 59 8.51 -40.03 16.00
N ASP A 60 7.36 -39.87 15.34
CA ASP A 60 6.67 -38.57 15.20
C ASP A 60 7.55 -37.42 14.70
N GLY A 61 8.57 -37.73 13.90
CA GLY A 61 9.54 -36.78 13.33
C GLY A 61 10.81 -36.57 14.15
N GLU A 62 10.86 -37.04 15.39
CA GLU A 62 12.04 -36.90 16.26
C GLU A 62 12.88 -38.19 16.29
N TYR A 63 14.20 -38.02 16.38
CA TYR A 63 15.12 -39.15 16.55
C TYR A 63 14.77 -39.92 17.83
N TYR A 64 14.65 -41.24 17.73
CA TYR A 64 14.22 -42.10 18.83
C TYR A 64 15.30 -43.09 19.25
N ASP A 65 15.82 -43.87 18.31
CA ASP A 65 16.83 -44.91 18.59
C ASP A 65 17.64 -45.25 17.33
N GLU A 66 18.77 -45.96 17.48
CA GLU A 66 19.63 -46.38 16.37
C GLU A 66 20.14 -47.82 16.54
N THR A 67 20.50 -48.46 15.42
CA THR A 67 21.33 -49.68 15.43
C THR A 67 22.38 -49.62 14.34
N ARG A 68 23.42 -50.45 14.47
CA ARG A 68 24.62 -50.36 13.62
C ARG A 68 25.04 -51.72 13.10
N ILE A 69 25.43 -51.75 11.84
CA ILE A 69 26.08 -52.89 11.19
C ILE A 69 27.54 -52.50 10.94
N TRP A 70 28.49 -53.25 11.49
CA TRP A 70 29.93 -53.02 11.34
C TRP A 70 30.51 -53.81 10.15
N SER A 71 29.80 -53.79 9.03
CA SER A 71 30.15 -54.43 7.77
C SER A 71 29.45 -53.73 6.61
N GLU A 72 29.90 -54.04 5.39
CA GLU A 72 29.35 -53.53 4.14
C GLU A 72 27.89 -53.95 3.88
N SER A 73 27.41 -55.01 4.52
CA SER A 73 26.01 -55.47 4.46
C SER A 73 25.74 -56.35 5.66
N GLY A 74 24.48 -56.50 6.06
CA GLY A 74 24.11 -57.36 7.18
C GLY A 74 22.66 -57.24 7.61
N ASP A 75 22.26 -58.14 8.49
CA ASP A 75 20.96 -58.08 9.16
C ASP A 75 21.04 -57.15 10.37
N TYR A 76 19.94 -56.46 10.66
CA TYR A 76 19.80 -55.61 11.84
C TYR A 76 18.48 -55.87 12.56
N THR A 77 18.49 -55.56 13.86
CA THR A 77 17.29 -55.48 14.68
C THR A 77 17.37 -54.24 15.55
N LEU A 78 16.30 -53.44 15.54
CA LEU A 78 15.98 -52.40 16.52
C LEU A 78 15.02 -53.00 17.53
N GLU A 79 15.42 -53.10 18.79
CA GLU A 79 14.61 -53.69 19.87
C GLU A 79 14.23 -52.62 20.89
N GLY A 80 13.19 -52.86 21.69
CA GLY A 80 12.83 -51.95 22.78
C GLY A 80 11.99 -50.74 22.36
N LEU A 81 11.46 -50.73 21.13
CA LEU A 81 10.66 -49.63 20.60
C LEU A 81 9.31 -49.55 21.30
N GLU A 82 8.87 -48.36 21.72
CA GLU A 82 7.50 -48.17 22.18
C GLU A 82 6.47 -48.34 21.04
N PRO A 83 5.18 -48.62 21.35
CA PRO A 83 4.12 -48.51 20.35
C PRO A 83 4.11 -47.10 19.73
N GLY A 84 3.96 -47.01 18.41
CA GLY A 84 4.06 -45.74 17.70
C GLY A 84 4.27 -45.89 16.19
N THR A 85 4.39 -44.76 15.50
CA THR A 85 4.71 -44.73 14.07
C THR A 85 6.15 -44.26 13.88
N TYR A 86 6.91 -45.07 13.15
CA TYR A 86 8.33 -44.90 12.93
C TYR A 86 8.65 -44.68 11.45
N LYS A 87 9.74 -43.96 11.19
CA LYS A 87 10.40 -43.87 9.88
C LYS A 87 11.89 -44.15 10.08
N LEU A 88 12.49 -44.90 9.15
CA LEU A 88 13.91 -45.25 9.26
C LEU A 88 14.75 -44.49 8.24
N LEU A 89 15.93 -44.04 8.68
CA LEU A 89 17.01 -43.51 7.83
C LEU A 89 18.17 -44.50 7.85
N PHE A 90 18.65 -44.86 6.66
CA PHE A 90 19.80 -45.73 6.45
C PHE A 90 20.97 -44.86 5.99
N SER A 91 22.10 -44.94 6.68
CA SER A 91 23.29 -44.12 6.39
C SER A 91 24.56 -44.96 6.47
N ALA A 92 25.53 -44.67 5.61
CA ALA A 92 26.79 -45.39 5.54
C ALA A 92 27.96 -44.48 5.90
N HIS A 93 28.94 -45.02 6.62
CA HIS A 93 30.09 -44.29 7.11
C HIS A 93 31.41 -45.05 6.83
N GLY A 94 32.46 -44.29 6.52
CA GLY A 94 33.82 -44.80 6.31
C GLY A 94 34.75 -43.73 5.76
N ASP A 95 36.04 -44.07 5.67
CA ASP A 95 37.11 -43.16 5.24
C ASP A 95 37.32 -43.18 3.70
N GLU A 96 36.50 -43.92 2.95
CA GLU A 96 36.69 -44.20 1.52
C GLU A 96 35.86 -43.30 0.59
N GLN A 97 36.32 -43.14 -0.66
CA GLN A 97 35.55 -42.49 -1.74
C GLN A 97 34.47 -43.47 -2.25
N ASN A 98 33.24 -42.99 -2.46
CA ASN A 98 32.03 -43.74 -2.89
C ASN A 98 31.19 -44.41 -1.79
N LEU A 99 30.97 -43.71 -0.66
CA LEU A 99 29.89 -44.08 0.26
C LEU A 99 28.53 -43.99 -0.47
N PRO A 100 27.60 -44.95 -0.25
CA PRO A 100 26.25 -44.84 -0.77
C PRO A 100 25.54 -43.64 -0.16
N ILE A 101 24.52 -43.13 -0.83
CA ILE A 101 23.76 -41.99 -0.31
C ILE A 101 22.89 -42.46 0.86
N ALA A 102 22.75 -41.63 1.89
CA ALA A 102 21.79 -41.87 2.94
C ALA A 102 20.36 -41.79 2.37
N GLU A 103 19.52 -42.76 2.72
CA GLU A 103 18.16 -42.88 2.20
C GLU A 103 17.19 -43.25 3.31
N TRP A 104 15.97 -42.76 3.20
CA TRP A 104 14.88 -43.17 4.06
C TRP A 104 14.24 -44.45 3.53
N TYR A 105 13.60 -45.20 4.43
CA TYR A 105 12.96 -46.47 4.11
C TYR A 105 12.02 -46.37 2.89
N ASP A 106 12.09 -47.42 2.05
CA ASP A 106 11.43 -47.53 0.74
C ASP A 106 12.02 -46.60 -0.34
N ASP A 107 13.35 -46.47 -0.37
CA ASP A 107 14.10 -45.76 -1.41
C ASP A 107 13.78 -44.24 -1.50
N GLU A 108 13.40 -43.64 -0.37
CA GLU A 108 12.92 -42.26 -0.29
C GLU A 108 14.02 -41.27 0.13
N GLU A 109 14.04 -40.08 -0.47
CA GLU A 109 15.09 -39.08 -0.20
C GLU A 109 14.81 -38.26 1.08
N SER A 110 13.56 -38.18 1.52
CA SER A 110 13.15 -37.34 2.64
C SER A 110 12.30 -38.07 3.67
N GLN A 111 12.42 -37.65 4.93
CA GLN A 111 11.59 -38.14 6.03
C GLN A 111 10.10 -37.98 5.72
N GLY A 112 9.69 -36.93 5.00
CA GLY A 112 8.28 -36.69 4.67
C GLY A 112 7.71 -37.76 3.74
N ALA A 113 8.48 -38.17 2.73
CA ALA A 113 8.06 -39.12 1.70
C ALA A 113 8.20 -40.59 2.14
N ALA A 114 9.15 -40.88 3.04
CA ALA A 114 9.43 -42.22 3.55
C ALA A 114 8.18 -42.97 4.05
N GLN A 115 8.15 -44.28 3.78
CA GLN A 115 7.07 -45.14 4.24
C GLN A 115 7.04 -45.22 5.78
N SER A 116 5.87 -45.00 6.37
CA SER A 116 5.66 -45.11 7.82
C SER A 116 5.48 -46.56 8.29
N ILE A 117 6.11 -46.91 9.41
CA ILE A 117 6.01 -48.21 10.07
C ILE A 117 5.29 -48.02 11.40
N THR A 118 4.00 -48.38 11.46
CA THR A 118 3.23 -48.36 12.72
C THR A 118 3.37 -49.68 13.46
N LEU A 119 3.72 -49.62 14.74
CA LEU A 119 3.92 -50.75 15.64
C LEU A 119 2.93 -50.70 16.81
N ALA A 120 2.28 -51.84 17.09
CA ALA A 120 1.55 -52.07 18.33
C ALA A 120 2.48 -52.59 19.45
N GLY A 121 2.03 -52.54 20.71
CA GLY A 121 2.83 -53.02 21.84
C GLY A 121 3.15 -54.51 21.76
N GLY A 122 4.43 -54.86 21.87
CA GLY A 122 4.93 -56.23 21.73
C GLY A 122 5.06 -56.73 20.29
N GLU A 123 4.81 -55.89 19.27
CA GLU A 123 4.87 -56.30 17.86
C GLU A 123 6.33 -56.43 17.36
N SER A 124 6.61 -57.49 16.59
CA SER A 124 7.86 -57.61 15.83
C SER A 124 7.59 -57.45 14.34
N ARG A 125 8.12 -56.39 13.73
CA ARG A 125 8.01 -56.12 12.29
C ARG A 125 9.31 -56.51 11.58
N SER A 126 9.27 -57.57 10.77
CA SER A 126 10.40 -58.01 9.95
C SER A 126 10.26 -57.60 8.49
N GLY A 127 11.34 -57.71 7.71
CA GLY A 127 11.35 -57.45 6.27
C GLY A 127 11.55 -55.99 5.89
N VAL A 128 11.91 -55.13 6.85
CA VAL A 128 12.22 -53.71 6.62
C VAL A 128 13.65 -53.62 6.10
N SER A 129 13.86 -53.93 4.82
CA SER A 129 15.20 -54.02 4.20
C SER A 129 15.47 -52.86 3.25
N ALA A 130 16.73 -52.51 3.04
CA ALA A 130 17.16 -51.44 2.13
C ALA A 130 18.36 -51.88 1.26
N ILE A 131 18.45 -51.32 0.05
CA ILE A 131 19.60 -51.50 -0.84
C ILE A 131 20.31 -50.15 -1.01
N MET A 132 21.31 -49.91 -0.15
CA MET A 132 22.08 -48.69 -0.15
C MET A 132 22.92 -48.57 -1.41
N SER A 133 22.57 -47.59 -2.25
CA SER A 133 23.15 -47.38 -3.57
C SER A 133 23.98 -46.10 -3.63
N SER A 134 25.02 -46.10 -4.46
CA SER A 134 25.72 -44.86 -4.80
C SER A 134 24.86 -44.04 -5.78
N GLY A 135 24.89 -42.71 -5.62
CA GLY A 135 24.23 -41.80 -6.55
C GLY A 135 24.87 -41.80 -7.94
N ALA A 136 24.22 -41.10 -8.87
CA ALA A 136 24.78 -40.90 -10.20
C ALA A 136 26.07 -40.06 -10.17
N SER A 137 26.85 -40.13 -11.24
CA SER A 137 28.04 -39.29 -11.44
C SER A 137 27.91 -38.43 -12.70
N VAL A 138 28.57 -37.26 -12.67
CA VAL A 138 28.69 -36.36 -13.81
C VAL A 138 30.16 -36.03 -14.04
N SER A 139 30.65 -36.29 -15.24
CA SER A 139 32.06 -36.09 -15.59
C SER A 139 32.24 -35.38 -16.93
N GLY A 140 33.40 -34.72 -17.06
CA GLY A 140 33.75 -33.97 -18.25
C GLY A 140 35.19 -33.47 -18.21
N LYS A 141 35.51 -32.62 -19.19
CA LYS A 141 36.82 -31.98 -19.35
C LYS A 141 36.69 -30.47 -19.42
N VAL A 142 37.47 -29.79 -18.58
CA VAL A 142 37.67 -28.34 -18.61
C VAL A 142 38.91 -28.04 -19.44
N THR A 143 38.74 -27.21 -20.46
CA THR A 143 39.85 -26.62 -21.22
C THR A 143 40.07 -25.19 -20.72
N VAL A 144 41.24 -24.92 -20.14
CA VAL A 144 41.62 -23.59 -19.65
C VAL A 144 42.49 -22.84 -20.67
N PRO A 145 42.53 -21.50 -20.61
CA PRO A 145 43.43 -20.70 -21.44
C PRO A 145 44.91 -21.07 -21.23
N ALA A 146 45.75 -20.77 -22.23
CA ALA A 146 47.18 -21.04 -22.15
C ALA A 146 47.82 -20.32 -20.93
N GLY A 147 48.60 -21.05 -20.14
CA GLY A 147 49.27 -20.54 -18.94
C GLY A 147 48.41 -20.53 -17.66
N VAL A 148 47.14 -20.91 -17.75
CA VAL A 148 46.24 -21.06 -16.60
C VAL A 148 46.36 -22.49 -16.04
N ASP A 149 46.44 -22.61 -14.72
CA ASP A 149 46.46 -23.90 -14.02
C ASP A 149 45.04 -24.46 -13.87
N ALA A 150 44.74 -25.56 -14.55
CA ALA A 150 43.43 -26.21 -14.49
C ALA A 150 43.07 -26.70 -13.08
N THR A 151 44.06 -27.04 -12.24
CA THR A 151 43.81 -27.55 -10.88
C THR A 151 43.25 -26.50 -9.93
N LYS A 152 43.26 -25.23 -10.33
CA LYS A 152 42.66 -24.11 -9.60
C LYS A 152 41.17 -23.92 -9.91
N VAL A 153 40.60 -24.71 -10.82
CA VAL A 153 39.18 -24.66 -11.14
C VAL A 153 38.41 -25.65 -10.28
N THR A 154 37.34 -25.18 -9.66
CA THR A 154 36.34 -26.00 -8.97
C THR A 154 35.10 -26.10 -9.84
N VAL A 155 34.58 -27.32 -9.97
CA VAL A 155 33.28 -27.59 -10.58
C VAL A 155 32.26 -27.76 -9.48
N GLU A 156 31.14 -27.05 -9.57
CA GLU A 156 30.04 -27.13 -8.62
C GLU A 156 28.74 -27.46 -9.36
N ALA A 157 28.03 -28.50 -8.92
CA ALA A 157 26.70 -28.87 -9.38
C ALA A 157 25.67 -28.55 -8.32
N ILE A 158 24.69 -27.72 -8.66
CA ILE A 158 23.62 -27.26 -7.77
C ILE A 158 22.31 -27.81 -8.31
N ARG A 159 21.54 -28.50 -7.45
CA ARG A 159 20.23 -29.05 -7.80
C ARG A 159 19.18 -27.93 -7.80
N ASP A 160 18.35 -27.89 -8.84
CA ASP A 160 17.36 -26.83 -8.99
C ASP A 160 16.31 -26.89 -7.86
N GLY A 161 16.04 -25.75 -7.22
CA GLY A 161 15.12 -25.66 -6.08
C GLY A 161 15.73 -26.01 -4.71
N GLU A 162 17.00 -26.40 -4.65
CA GLU A 162 17.70 -26.73 -3.41
C GLU A 162 18.95 -25.87 -3.19
N TYR A 163 19.35 -25.70 -1.93
CA TYR A 163 20.62 -25.07 -1.56
C TYR A 163 21.79 -26.08 -1.48
N SER A 164 21.54 -27.35 -1.81
CA SER A 164 22.56 -28.41 -1.79
C SER A 164 23.44 -28.35 -3.05
N SER A 165 24.75 -28.52 -2.88
CA SER A 165 25.73 -28.45 -3.97
C SER A 165 26.75 -29.59 -3.87
N HIS A 166 27.08 -30.21 -4.98
CA HIS A 166 28.16 -31.20 -5.11
C HIS A 166 29.36 -30.54 -5.79
N ARG A 167 30.58 -30.82 -5.32
CA ARG A 167 31.79 -30.17 -5.84
C ARG A 167 32.85 -31.16 -6.23
N ALA A 168 33.63 -30.83 -7.25
CA ALA A 168 34.77 -31.60 -7.70
C ALA A 168 35.93 -30.66 -8.09
N ALA A 169 37.15 -31.07 -7.73
CA ALA A 169 38.35 -30.42 -8.24
C ALA A 169 38.64 -30.90 -9.67
N VAL A 170 39.15 -30.00 -10.49
CA VAL A 170 39.65 -30.33 -11.83
C VAL A 170 41.08 -30.87 -11.72
N LYS A 171 41.38 -31.95 -12.42
CA LYS A 171 42.74 -32.54 -12.47
C LYS A 171 43.63 -31.75 -13.43
N ALA A 172 44.95 -31.97 -13.36
CA ALA A 172 45.92 -31.28 -14.22
C ALA A 172 45.70 -31.53 -15.73
N ASP A 173 45.09 -32.65 -16.10
CA ASP A 173 44.71 -32.97 -17.48
C ASP A 173 43.36 -32.34 -17.92
N GLY A 174 42.72 -31.58 -17.03
CA GLY A 174 41.42 -30.93 -17.21
C GLY A 174 40.22 -31.81 -16.86
N SER A 175 40.40 -33.08 -16.50
CA SER A 175 39.26 -33.96 -16.19
C SER A 175 38.65 -33.66 -14.81
N TYR A 176 37.33 -33.82 -14.69
CA TYR A 176 36.62 -33.72 -13.40
C TYR A 176 35.52 -34.79 -13.31
N SER A 177 35.14 -35.14 -12.09
CA SER A 177 34.04 -36.06 -11.81
C SER A 177 33.33 -35.65 -10.53
N LEU A 178 32.07 -35.27 -10.64
CA LEU A 178 31.14 -35.12 -9.53
C LEU A 178 30.50 -36.49 -9.28
N THR A 179 30.55 -36.98 -8.06
CA THR A 179 30.03 -38.31 -7.69
C THR A 179 28.96 -38.19 -6.61
N ASN A 180 28.16 -39.24 -6.48
CA ASN A 180 27.14 -39.38 -5.44
C ASN A 180 26.01 -38.32 -5.51
N LEU A 181 25.60 -37.94 -6.72
CA LEU A 181 24.48 -37.02 -6.92
C LEU A 181 23.15 -37.76 -6.81
N PHE A 182 22.18 -37.14 -6.14
CA PHE A 182 20.78 -37.56 -6.19
C PHE A 182 20.18 -37.35 -7.59
N SER A 183 19.10 -38.08 -7.89
CA SER A 183 18.37 -37.85 -9.14
C SER A 183 17.72 -36.48 -9.15
N GLY A 184 17.88 -35.71 -10.21
CA GLY A 184 17.23 -34.42 -10.32
C GLY A 184 17.84 -33.55 -11.41
N ASN A 185 17.35 -32.32 -11.48
CA ASN A 185 17.85 -31.36 -12.45
C ASN A 185 18.95 -30.51 -11.82
N TYR A 186 20.14 -30.51 -12.43
CA TYR A 186 21.30 -29.78 -11.95
C TYR A 186 21.75 -28.73 -12.95
N ARG A 187 22.34 -27.65 -12.42
CA ARG A 187 23.18 -26.72 -13.18
C ARG A 187 24.60 -26.80 -12.66
N ILE A 188 25.57 -26.68 -13.57
CA ILE A 188 26.99 -26.83 -13.27
C ILE A 188 27.70 -25.49 -13.50
N SER A 189 28.38 -24.98 -12.47
CA SER A 189 29.27 -23.82 -12.55
C SER A 189 30.74 -24.23 -12.44
N PHE A 190 31.58 -23.37 -13.00
CA PHE A 190 33.03 -23.49 -13.01
C PHE A 190 33.62 -22.20 -12.45
N ASP A 191 34.27 -22.35 -11.31
CA ASP A 191 34.71 -21.26 -10.45
C ASP A 191 36.21 -21.36 -10.20
N TRP A 192 36.88 -20.21 -10.07
CA TRP A 192 38.29 -20.16 -9.69
C TRP A 192 38.46 -20.25 -8.19
N GLY A 193 39.51 -20.96 -7.77
CA GLY A 193 39.83 -21.23 -6.39
C GLY A 193 39.33 -22.61 -5.99
N ASN A 194 40.10 -23.25 -5.12
CA ASN A 194 39.75 -24.51 -4.50
C ASN A 194 39.12 -24.22 -3.14
N PRO A 195 37.88 -24.64 -2.82
CA PRO A 195 37.29 -24.40 -1.50
C PRO A 195 38.07 -25.04 -0.33
N TRP A 196 38.95 -26.01 -0.60
CA TRP A 196 39.78 -26.69 0.40
C TRP A 196 41.07 -25.93 0.76
N ASP A 197 41.56 -25.11 -0.15
CA ASP A 197 42.74 -24.27 0.05
C ASP A 197 42.29 -22.81 -0.10
N GLN A 198 42.38 -22.00 0.95
CA GLN A 198 42.09 -20.56 0.91
C GLN A 198 43.06 -19.82 0.00
N ASP A 199 43.05 -20.12 -1.29
CA ASP A 199 43.94 -19.60 -2.31
C ASP A 199 43.56 -18.14 -2.58
N PRO A 200 44.39 -17.17 -2.17
CA PRO A 200 44.07 -15.76 -2.32
C PRO A 200 44.45 -15.25 -3.72
N THR A 201 44.83 -16.12 -4.66
CA THR A 201 45.23 -15.71 -6.00
C THR A 201 44.05 -15.14 -6.79
N PRO A 202 44.25 -14.03 -7.52
CA PRO A 202 43.22 -13.49 -8.38
C PRO A 202 42.78 -14.49 -9.44
N SER A 203 41.47 -14.58 -9.69
CA SER A 203 40.95 -15.46 -10.73
C SER A 203 41.52 -15.12 -12.10
N GLN A 204 41.99 -16.16 -12.81
CA GLN A 204 42.50 -16.05 -14.18
C GLN A 204 41.46 -16.44 -15.25
N ILE A 205 40.27 -16.87 -14.83
CA ILE A 205 39.16 -17.26 -15.69
C ILE A 205 37.89 -16.48 -15.35
N ILE A 206 37.00 -16.35 -16.32
CA ILE A 206 35.66 -15.83 -16.09
C ILE A 206 34.81 -16.96 -15.49
N ARG A 207 34.09 -16.69 -14.40
CA ARG A 207 33.09 -17.62 -13.84
C ARG A 207 32.13 -18.02 -14.94
N SER A 208 31.99 -19.33 -15.17
CA SER A 208 31.24 -19.86 -16.32
C SER A 208 30.26 -20.94 -15.89
N TYR A 209 29.24 -21.18 -16.72
CA TYR A 209 28.24 -22.22 -16.50
C TYR A 209 28.20 -23.18 -17.69
N LEU A 210 27.86 -24.45 -17.45
CA LEU A 210 27.79 -25.42 -18.54
C LEU A 210 26.68 -25.02 -19.53
N GLY A 211 27.06 -24.82 -20.79
CA GLY A 211 26.14 -24.51 -21.89
C GLY A 211 25.41 -23.17 -21.80
N GLY A 212 25.83 -22.27 -20.89
CA GLY A 212 25.22 -20.95 -20.70
C GLY A 212 26.21 -19.92 -20.15
N LYS A 213 25.85 -18.63 -20.24
CA LYS A 213 26.70 -17.52 -19.77
C LYS A 213 26.49 -17.19 -18.29
N ASP A 214 25.34 -17.56 -17.74
CA ASP A 214 24.91 -17.30 -16.38
C ASP A 214 24.00 -18.43 -15.90
N TRP A 215 23.60 -18.38 -14.63
CA TRP A 215 22.70 -19.36 -14.03
C TRP A 215 21.39 -19.56 -14.81
N SER A 216 20.80 -18.48 -15.33
CA SER A 216 19.49 -18.53 -16.00
C SER A 216 19.56 -19.18 -17.39
N THR A 217 20.72 -19.09 -18.03
CA THR A 217 20.98 -19.62 -19.38
C THR A 217 21.77 -20.92 -19.36
N ALA A 218 22.24 -21.37 -18.19
CA ALA A 218 22.93 -22.64 -18.03
C ALA A 218 22.05 -23.82 -18.42
N THR A 219 22.67 -24.83 -19.01
CA THR A 219 22.00 -26.08 -19.37
C THR A 219 21.50 -26.78 -18.11
N LEU A 220 20.22 -27.14 -18.12
CA LEU A 220 19.62 -27.97 -17.08
C LEU A 220 19.91 -29.44 -17.39
N LEU A 221 20.75 -30.06 -16.56
CA LEU A 221 21.16 -31.45 -16.72
C LEU A 221 20.27 -32.36 -15.87
N ASN A 222 19.53 -33.26 -16.51
CA ASN A 222 18.76 -34.29 -15.81
C ASN A 222 19.69 -35.43 -15.38
N VAL A 223 19.94 -35.51 -14.08
CA VAL A 223 20.74 -36.55 -13.43
C VAL A 223 19.81 -37.69 -13.00
N PRO A 224 20.04 -38.95 -13.45
CA PRO A 224 19.23 -40.10 -13.06
C PRO A 224 19.55 -40.55 -11.63
N LYS A 225 18.76 -41.50 -11.09
CA LYS A 225 19.00 -42.09 -9.75
C LYS A 225 20.34 -42.82 -9.68
N GLN A 226 20.76 -43.46 -10.77
CA GLN A 226 22.02 -44.17 -10.90
C GLN A 226 22.60 -44.04 -12.32
N GLY A 227 23.91 -44.19 -12.44
CA GLY A 227 24.63 -44.19 -13.72
C GLY A 227 25.60 -43.02 -13.89
N ASN A 228 26.29 -43.01 -15.03
CA ASN A 228 27.36 -42.04 -15.30
C ASN A 228 26.98 -41.16 -16.50
N ILE A 229 26.82 -39.86 -16.26
CA ILE A 229 26.73 -38.86 -17.31
C ILE A 229 28.15 -38.41 -17.63
N THR A 230 28.55 -38.57 -18.88
CA THR A 230 29.90 -38.23 -19.35
C THR A 230 29.84 -37.14 -20.42
N GLY A 231 31.00 -36.60 -20.80
CA GLY A 231 31.13 -35.66 -21.92
C GLY A 231 30.65 -34.23 -21.62
N GLN A 232 30.48 -33.86 -20.34
CA GLN A 232 30.08 -32.52 -19.93
C GLN A 232 31.28 -31.56 -20.01
N ASN A 233 31.74 -31.26 -21.21
CA ASN A 233 32.98 -30.50 -21.44
C ASN A 233 32.71 -28.99 -21.53
N ILE A 234 33.69 -28.19 -21.12
CA ILE A 234 33.65 -26.72 -21.26
C ILE A 234 35.03 -26.17 -21.64
N THR A 235 35.04 -25.07 -22.40
CA THR A 235 36.24 -24.23 -22.60
C THR A 235 36.05 -22.91 -21.88
N LEU A 236 36.95 -22.58 -20.97
CA LEU A 236 36.84 -21.40 -20.13
C LEU A 236 37.52 -20.20 -20.80
N ALA A 237 36.89 -19.03 -20.67
CA ALA A 237 37.43 -17.79 -21.18
C ALA A 237 38.44 -17.18 -20.18
N PRO A 238 39.52 -16.54 -20.67
CA PRO A 238 40.46 -15.83 -19.80
C PRO A 238 39.81 -14.60 -19.18
N ALA A 239 40.10 -14.36 -17.91
CA ALA A 239 39.68 -13.15 -17.22
C ALA A 239 40.74 -12.04 -17.31
N GLY A 240 40.26 -10.80 -17.19
CA GLY A 240 41.09 -9.64 -16.90
C GLY A 240 41.56 -9.62 -15.45
N LEU A 241 42.72 -8.98 -15.23
CA LEU A 241 43.34 -8.78 -13.93
C LEU A 241 43.67 -7.29 -13.76
N VAL A 242 43.23 -6.69 -12.66
CA VAL A 242 43.59 -5.32 -12.27
C VAL A 242 44.46 -5.37 -11.02
N THR A 243 45.58 -4.66 -11.04
CA THR A 243 46.51 -4.53 -9.91
C THR A 243 46.81 -3.07 -9.61
N GLY A 244 47.02 -2.78 -8.34
CA GLY A 244 47.22 -1.42 -7.88
C GLY A 244 47.61 -1.32 -6.43
N LYS A 245 47.70 -0.09 -5.94
CA LYS A 245 48.08 0.23 -4.56
C LYS A 245 47.19 1.30 -3.95
N VAL A 246 46.70 1.05 -2.74
CA VAL A 246 46.04 2.04 -1.90
C VAL A 246 47.08 2.64 -0.95
N THR A 247 47.22 3.97 -0.98
CA THR A 247 48.04 4.73 -0.02
C THR A 247 47.13 5.36 1.02
N LEU A 248 47.41 5.12 2.30
CA LEU A 248 46.55 5.50 3.42
C LEU A 248 47.24 6.49 4.36
N PRO A 249 46.47 7.25 5.16
CA PRO A 249 47.02 8.01 6.28
C PRO A 249 47.77 7.10 7.26
N ALA A 250 48.75 7.67 7.97
CA ALA A 250 49.56 6.94 8.95
C ALA A 250 48.68 6.26 10.02
N GLY A 251 48.98 5.00 10.34
CA GLY A 251 48.26 4.23 11.37
C GLY A 251 46.93 3.61 10.92
N VAL A 252 46.51 3.80 9.66
CA VAL A 252 45.32 3.17 9.10
C VAL A 252 45.64 1.79 8.53
N ASP A 253 44.83 0.79 8.89
CA ASP A 253 44.97 -0.58 8.45
C ASP A 253 44.41 -0.77 7.03
N ALA A 254 45.27 -1.08 6.06
CA ALA A 254 44.89 -1.29 4.67
C ALA A 254 44.00 -2.51 4.45
N THR A 255 44.06 -3.50 5.33
CA THR A 255 43.26 -4.74 5.20
C THR A 255 41.78 -4.53 5.52
N LYS A 256 41.40 -3.33 5.97
CA LYS A 256 40.02 -2.91 6.19
C LYS A 256 39.49 -2.02 5.06
N VAL A 257 40.26 -1.83 4.00
CA VAL A 257 39.78 -1.18 2.78
C VAL A 257 39.19 -2.22 1.86
N SER A 258 38.10 -1.88 1.20
CA SER A 258 37.45 -2.66 0.17
C SER A 258 37.61 -1.95 -1.16
N VAL A 259 38.16 -2.65 -2.16
CA VAL A 259 38.29 -2.16 -3.54
C VAL A 259 37.22 -2.85 -4.37
N HIS A 260 36.29 -2.08 -4.93
CA HIS A 260 35.22 -2.60 -5.78
C HIS A 260 35.39 -2.09 -7.21
N LEU A 261 35.25 -3.00 -8.16
CA LEU A 261 35.27 -2.73 -9.59
C LEU A 261 33.87 -2.98 -10.13
N GLU A 262 33.27 -1.96 -10.71
CA GLU A 262 31.92 -2.00 -11.27
C GLU A 262 32.01 -1.89 -12.79
N ASN A 263 31.44 -2.88 -13.48
CA ASN A 263 31.40 -2.91 -14.95
C ASN A 263 30.40 -1.86 -15.44
N THR A 264 30.85 -0.93 -16.27
CA THR A 264 30.02 0.17 -16.77
C THR A 264 28.92 -0.27 -17.75
N ALA A 265 29.10 -1.41 -18.41
CA ALA A 265 28.10 -1.99 -19.33
C ALA A 265 27.10 -2.92 -18.62
N ASP A 266 27.46 -3.45 -17.45
CA ASP A 266 26.61 -4.31 -16.62
C ASP A 266 26.95 -4.13 -15.12
N PRO A 267 26.40 -3.07 -14.48
CA PRO A 267 26.70 -2.76 -13.09
C PRO A 267 26.23 -3.81 -12.07
N HIS A 268 25.32 -4.71 -12.48
CA HIS A 268 24.69 -5.68 -11.58
C HIS A 268 25.24 -7.11 -11.74
N GLY A 269 25.96 -7.42 -12.82
CA GLY A 269 26.42 -8.78 -13.11
C GLY A 269 27.92 -8.97 -13.38
N GLY A 270 28.70 -7.91 -13.60
CA GLY A 270 30.06 -8.04 -14.19
C GLY A 270 31.25 -7.51 -13.38
N GLY A 271 31.11 -7.27 -12.07
CA GLY A 271 32.11 -6.62 -11.20
C GLY A 271 33.18 -7.53 -10.58
N GLY A 272 34.07 -6.92 -9.77
CA GLY A 272 35.07 -7.63 -8.97
C GLY A 272 35.40 -6.91 -7.67
N PHE A 273 35.94 -7.64 -6.69
CA PHE A 273 36.27 -7.11 -5.37
C PHE A 273 37.65 -7.58 -4.92
N ALA A 274 38.35 -6.75 -4.14
CA ALA A 274 39.53 -7.18 -3.39
C ALA A 274 39.71 -6.42 -2.08
N THR A 275 40.33 -7.09 -1.12
CA THR A 275 40.90 -6.49 0.08
C THR A 275 42.39 -6.26 -0.15
N PRO A 276 42.90 -5.02 0.02
CA PRO A 276 44.33 -4.77 -0.07
C PRO A 276 45.12 -5.53 1.01
N LYS A 277 46.36 -5.90 0.68
CA LYS A 277 47.35 -6.40 1.63
C LYS A 277 47.74 -5.29 2.62
N ALA A 278 48.41 -5.66 3.71
CA ALA A 278 48.86 -4.71 4.74
C ALA A 278 49.77 -3.59 4.20
N ASN A 279 50.44 -3.80 3.08
CA ASN A 279 51.29 -2.80 2.40
C ASN A 279 50.51 -1.91 1.40
N GLY A 280 49.19 -2.10 1.27
CA GLY A 280 48.29 -1.37 0.38
C GLY A 280 48.11 -1.99 -1.01
N ASP A 281 48.87 -3.02 -1.37
CA ASP A 281 48.78 -3.62 -2.71
C ASP A 281 47.50 -4.46 -2.83
N PHE A 282 46.80 -4.34 -3.95
CA PHE A 282 45.59 -5.13 -4.24
C PHE A 282 45.63 -5.69 -5.66
N SER A 283 44.85 -6.76 -5.85
CA SER A 283 44.70 -7.44 -7.13
C SER A 283 43.30 -8.02 -7.27
N VAL A 284 42.61 -7.70 -8.37
CA VAL A 284 41.24 -8.13 -8.65
C VAL A 284 41.25 -8.91 -9.97
N GLY A 285 40.92 -10.20 -9.90
CA GLY A 285 40.84 -11.10 -11.06
C GLY A 285 39.41 -11.52 -11.35
N GLY A 286 39.21 -12.37 -12.36
CA GLY A 286 37.88 -12.87 -12.74
C GLY A 286 37.04 -11.86 -13.53
N LEU A 287 37.64 -10.76 -13.95
CA LEU A 287 36.96 -9.67 -14.62
C LEU A 287 36.65 -10.04 -16.07
N ILE A 288 35.42 -9.76 -16.51
CA ILE A 288 35.05 -9.86 -17.91
C ILE A 288 35.72 -8.70 -18.66
N PRO A 289 36.30 -8.91 -19.85
CA PRO A 289 36.87 -7.82 -20.63
C PRO A 289 35.84 -6.70 -20.88
N SER A 290 36.06 -5.53 -20.25
CA SER A 290 35.13 -4.39 -20.27
C SER A 290 35.80 -3.14 -19.70
N THR A 291 35.04 -2.04 -19.63
CA THR A 291 35.43 -0.81 -18.93
C THR A 291 34.81 -0.77 -17.54
N TYR A 292 35.65 -0.46 -16.55
CA TYR A 292 35.30 -0.47 -15.13
C TYR A 292 35.46 0.90 -14.48
N LYS A 293 34.60 1.17 -13.49
CA LYS A 293 34.81 2.20 -12.47
C LYS A 293 35.24 1.52 -11.18
N ILE A 294 36.09 2.18 -10.41
CA ILE A 294 36.67 1.60 -9.20
C ILE A 294 36.36 2.49 -8.00
N SER A 295 35.83 1.89 -6.93
CA SER A 295 35.57 2.56 -5.67
C SER A 295 36.36 1.94 -4.52
N PHE A 296 36.71 2.78 -3.56
CA PHE A 296 37.46 2.43 -2.36
C PHE A 296 36.62 2.83 -1.15
N SER A 297 36.34 1.87 -0.27
CA SER A 297 35.52 2.10 0.92
C SER A 297 36.11 1.39 2.14
N TRP A 298 35.71 1.82 3.33
CA TRP A 298 36.14 1.20 4.58
C TRP A 298 35.15 0.14 5.04
N SER A 299 35.65 -1.01 5.49
CA SER A 299 34.84 -2.04 6.14
C SER A 299 34.62 -1.69 7.62
N GLY A 300 33.47 -1.11 7.95
CA GLY A 300 33.01 -0.87 9.33
C GLY A 300 32.45 0.54 9.61
N ASN A 301 31.95 0.74 10.83
CA ASN A 301 31.15 1.94 11.20
C ASN A 301 31.96 3.18 11.62
N ASP A 302 33.25 3.04 11.97
CA ASP A 302 34.15 4.15 12.37
C ASP A 302 35.26 4.37 11.33
N SER A 303 34.86 4.71 10.10
CA SER A 303 35.82 4.87 9.00
C SER A 303 36.85 5.98 9.31
N PRO A 304 38.15 5.69 9.28
CA PRO A 304 39.22 6.68 9.41
C PRO A 304 39.57 7.37 8.07
N ILE A 305 38.97 6.94 6.96
CA ILE A 305 39.22 7.46 5.62
C ILE A 305 37.92 7.87 4.92
N LEU A 306 38.04 8.76 3.94
CA LEU A 306 36.93 9.06 3.03
C LEU A 306 36.86 7.98 1.96
N SER A 307 35.64 7.49 1.70
CA SER A 307 35.39 6.70 0.50
C SER A 307 35.74 7.54 -0.73
N ALA A 308 36.30 6.89 -1.76
CA ALA A 308 36.77 7.57 -2.95
C ALA A 308 36.51 6.73 -4.20
N TYR A 309 36.42 7.39 -5.34
CA TYR A 309 36.52 6.75 -6.65
C TYR A 309 37.93 6.90 -7.22
N TYR A 310 38.36 5.93 -8.03
CA TYR A 310 39.65 6.00 -8.70
C TYR A 310 39.70 7.22 -9.62
N GLY A 311 40.74 8.05 -9.46
CA GLY A 311 40.94 9.25 -10.27
C GLY A 311 41.42 10.44 -9.43
N PRO A 312 41.16 11.68 -9.89
CA PRO A 312 41.56 12.88 -9.14
C PRO A 312 40.88 12.94 -7.76
N SER A 313 41.50 13.67 -6.83
CA SER A 313 40.93 13.86 -5.49
C SER A 313 39.51 14.44 -5.57
N GLY A 314 38.56 13.81 -4.86
CA GLY A 314 37.15 14.21 -4.90
C GLY A 314 36.36 13.67 -6.09
N ALA A 315 36.92 12.73 -6.88
CA ALA A 315 36.18 12.08 -7.95
C ALA A 315 34.86 11.48 -7.44
N THR A 316 33.80 11.72 -8.21
CA THR A 316 32.46 11.14 -8.02
C THR A 316 32.27 9.97 -8.98
N TRP A 317 31.12 9.31 -8.93
CA TRP A 317 30.76 8.29 -9.92
C TRP A 317 30.92 8.80 -11.36
N ASP A 318 30.48 10.01 -11.66
CA ASP A 318 30.47 10.55 -13.03
C ASP A 318 31.85 11.02 -13.50
N THR A 319 32.73 11.38 -12.56
CA THR A 319 34.07 11.91 -12.87
C THR A 319 35.19 10.90 -12.57
N ALA A 320 34.85 9.66 -12.22
CA ALA A 320 35.82 8.60 -11.97
C ALA A 320 36.61 8.27 -13.25
N THR A 321 37.91 8.02 -13.11
CA THR A 321 38.75 7.57 -14.23
C THR A 321 38.34 6.15 -14.63
N LEU A 322 37.99 5.99 -15.91
CA LEU A 322 37.61 4.69 -16.47
C LEU A 322 38.85 3.80 -16.64
N VAL A 323 38.74 2.53 -16.26
CA VAL A 323 39.78 1.52 -16.44
C VAL A 323 39.33 0.51 -17.48
N ASN A 324 39.96 0.51 -18.64
CA ASN A 324 39.72 -0.47 -19.69
C ASN A 324 40.49 -1.76 -19.37
N VAL A 325 39.75 -2.87 -19.18
CA VAL A 325 40.31 -4.18 -18.82
C VAL A 325 40.21 -5.11 -20.03
N PRO A 326 41.33 -5.39 -20.73
CA PRO A 326 41.34 -6.32 -21.87
C PRO A 326 41.37 -7.79 -21.42
N ALA A 327 41.14 -8.71 -22.37
CA ALA A 327 41.42 -10.13 -22.17
C ALA A 327 42.94 -10.38 -22.09
N LEU A 328 43.37 -11.34 -21.25
CA LEU A 328 44.73 -11.90 -21.19
C LEU A 328 45.86 -10.94 -20.81
N GLN A 329 45.59 -9.66 -20.50
CA GLN A 329 46.61 -8.68 -20.13
C GLN A 329 46.27 -8.02 -18.80
N PRO A 330 47.15 -8.10 -17.78
CA PRO A 330 46.93 -7.42 -16.51
C PRO A 330 47.04 -5.90 -16.68
N VAL A 331 46.05 -5.17 -16.16
CA VAL A 331 46.12 -3.72 -15.99
C VAL A 331 46.82 -3.45 -14.67
N SER A 332 47.91 -2.69 -14.70
CA SER A 332 48.70 -2.34 -13.51
C SER A 332 48.76 -0.82 -13.33
N GLY A 333 49.18 -0.39 -12.13
CA GLY A 333 49.33 1.03 -11.81
C GLY A 333 48.03 1.75 -11.42
N VAL A 334 46.98 0.99 -11.08
CA VAL A 334 45.72 1.55 -10.55
C VAL A 334 45.93 1.96 -9.09
N ASN A 335 46.60 3.08 -8.89
CA ASN A 335 46.99 3.56 -7.56
C ASN A 335 46.07 4.68 -7.07
N GLN A 336 45.65 4.61 -5.80
CA GLN A 336 44.80 5.63 -5.18
C GLN A 336 45.35 6.04 -3.82
N THR A 337 45.43 7.34 -3.56
CA THR A 337 45.68 7.87 -2.21
C THR A 337 44.36 8.24 -1.56
N LEU A 338 44.08 7.69 -0.38
CA LEU A 338 42.89 8.01 0.41
C LEU A 338 43.21 9.07 1.46
N ILE A 339 42.23 9.93 1.73
CA ILE A 339 42.34 11.06 2.65
C ILE A 339 41.74 10.69 3.99
N ALA A 340 42.35 11.19 5.08
CA ALA A 340 41.81 11.02 6.43
C ALA A 340 40.40 11.62 6.56
N ALA A 341 39.46 10.84 7.05
CA ALA A 341 38.12 11.31 7.36
C ALA A 341 38.10 12.05 8.70
N ALA A 342 37.23 13.04 8.80
CA ALA A 342 36.81 13.57 10.09
C ALA A 342 35.92 12.57 10.82
N LYS A 343 35.87 12.71 12.15
CA LYS A 343 35.06 11.89 13.05
C LYS A 343 34.30 12.77 14.04
N ILE A 344 33.10 12.36 14.40
CA ILE A 344 32.33 12.97 15.49
C ILE A 344 32.08 11.91 16.55
N LYS A 345 32.47 12.20 17.80
CA LYS A 345 32.27 11.31 18.96
C LYS A 345 31.39 11.98 20.01
N GLY A 346 30.62 11.19 20.72
CA GLY A 346 29.81 11.69 21.82
C GLY A 346 29.22 10.54 22.64
N LYS A 347 28.31 10.91 23.53
CA LYS A 347 27.58 9.95 24.36
C LYS A 347 26.09 10.28 24.36
N VAL A 348 25.26 9.27 24.33
CA VAL A 348 23.82 9.35 24.51
C VAL A 348 23.46 8.84 25.90
N THR A 349 22.59 9.56 26.59
CA THR A 349 21.95 9.10 27.83
C THR A 349 20.45 8.97 27.59
N VAL A 350 19.84 7.95 28.19
CA VAL A 350 18.39 7.67 28.04
C VAL A 350 17.71 7.61 29.42
N PRO A 351 16.39 7.82 29.50
CA PRO A 351 15.64 7.68 30.75
C PRO A 351 15.67 6.23 31.28
N ALA A 352 15.33 6.05 32.56
CA ALA A 352 15.24 4.73 33.16
C ALA A 352 14.23 3.83 32.40
N GLY A 353 14.58 2.55 32.23
CA GLY A 353 13.78 1.59 31.47
C GLY A 353 14.14 1.51 29.98
N PHE A 354 14.97 2.42 29.47
CA PHE A 354 15.51 2.38 28.11
C PHE A 354 16.98 1.96 28.08
N SER A 355 17.41 1.41 26.95
CA SER A 355 18.79 1.06 26.65
C SER A 355 19.47 2.18 25.86
N PRO A 356 20.67 2.63 26.27
CA PRO A 356 21.45 3.58 25.50
C PRO A 356 22.16 2.93 24.30
N SER A 357 22.09 1.59 24.13
CA SER A 357 22.68 0.87 23.00
C SER A 357 21.86 1.01 21.72
N ASN A 358 22.53 0.89 20.57
CA ASN A 358 21.89 0.83 19.25
C ASN A 358 21.03 2.05 18.90
N VAL A 359 21.28 3.20 19.55
CA VAL A 359 20.76 4.49 19.10
C VAL A 359 21.54 4.90 17.86
N LEU A 360 20.83 5.12 16.76
CA LEU A 360 21.40 5.60 15.51
C LEU A 360 21.63 7.11 15.62
N VAL A 361 22.88 7.53 15.45
CA VAL A 361 23.28 8.94 15.37
C VAL A 361 23.68 9.25 13.94
N MET A 362 22.97 10.16 13.29
CA MET A 362 23.14 10.51 11.88
C MET A 362 23.72 11.92 11.78
N ALA A 363 24.80 12.08 11.02
CA ALA A 363 25.28 13.37 10.57
C ALA A 363 24.60 13.72 9.24
N LYS A 364 23.92 14.87 9.22
CA LYS A 364 23.20 15.40 8.06
C LYS A 364 23.75 16.76 7.65
N ASP A 365 23.68 17.05 6.36
CA ASP A 365 23.97 18.39 5.82
C ASP A 365 23.09 19.44 6.52
N PRO A 366 23.63 20.61 6.91
CA PRO A 366 22.87 21.60 7.66
C PRO A 366 21.79 22.32 6.84
N ILE A 367 21.86 22.27 5.51
CA ILE A 367 20.98 22.98 4.59
C ILE A 367 19.93 22.04 4.01
N ASP A 368 20.35 20.99 3.30
CA ASP A 368 19.42 20.09 2.60
C ASP A 368 19.05 18.82 3.41
N LEU A 369 19.64 18.66 4.60
CA LEU A 369 19.45 17.52 5.49
C LEU A 369 19.81 16.16 4.86
N SER A 370 20.57 16.15 3.76
CA SER A 370 21.07 14.93 3.14
C SER A 370 21.98 14.18 4.11
N TRP A 371 21.86 12.86 4.13
CA TRP A 371 22.66 12.01 5.00
C TRP A 371 24.12 12.00 4.56
N LYS A 372 25.05 12.17 5.51
CA LYS A 372 26.51 12.22 5.27
C LYS A 372 27.29 11.13 6.00
N GLY A 373 26.71 10.56 7.05
CA GLY A 373 27.31 9.45 7.80
C GLY A 373 26.49 9.11 9.03
N SER A 374 26.78 7.97 9.66
CA SER A 374 26.12 7.56 10.89
C SER A 374 27.01 6.72 11.77
N GLY A 375 26.66 6.65 13.05
CA GLY A 375 27.23 5.76 14.05
C GLY A 375 26.13 5.21 14.94
N GLN A 376 26.39 4.10 15.60
CA GLN A 376 25.50 3.55 16.62
C GLN A 376 26.17 3.63 17.99
N THR A 377 25.35 3.81 19.01
CA THR A 377 25.82 3.81 20.39
C THR A 377 26.10 2.40 20.90
N ASP A 378 27.16 2.25 21.69
CA ASP A 378 27.45 1.03 22.43
C ASP A 378 26.62 0.91 23.73
N SER A 379 26.89 -0.11 24.55
CA SER A 379 26.19 -0.35 25.82
C SER A 379 26.35 0.75 26.87
N THR A 380 27.33 1.63 26.70
CA THR A 380 27.54 2.79 27.55
C THR A 380 26.87 4.06 27.00
N GLY A 381 26.32 3.99 25.78
CA GLY A 381 25.80 5.12 25.03
C GLY A 381 26.85 5.87 24.21
N ALA A 382 28.11 5.43 24.20
CA ALA A 382 29.15 6.10 23.43
C ALA A 382 28.99 5.80 21.94
N PHE A 383 29.15 6.80 21.09
CA PHE A 383 29.10 6.63 19.63
C PHE A 383 30.30 7.30 18.97
N THR A 384 30.59 6.84 17.74
CA THR A 384 31.48 7.52 16.81
C THR A 384 30.85 7.47 15.42
N ILE A 385 30.79 8.62 14.75
CA ILE A 385 30.48 8.73 13.33
C ILE A 385 31.81 8.95 12.61
N GLY A 386 32.22 7.98 11.80
CA GLY A 386 33.42 8.08 10.95
C GLY A 386 33.09 8.36 9.48
N GLY A 387 34.12 8.52 8.65
CA GLY A 387 33.96 8.68 7.20
C GLY A 387 33.45 10.05 6.73
N LEU A 388 33.46 11.06 7.61
CA LEU A 388 32.92 12.38 7.30
C LEU A 388 33.94 13.26 6.57
N PRO A 389 33.56 13.92 5.46
CA PRO A 389 34.34 15.02 4.89
C PRO A 389 34.51 16.18 5.89
N ALA A 390 35.48 17.08 5.64
CA ALA A 390 35.53 18.35 6.35
C ALA A 390 34.27 19.18 6.02
N GLY A 391 33.65 19.78 7.03
CA GLY A 391 32.38 20.50 6.86
C GLY A 391 31.62 20.67 8.16
N SER A 392 30.40 21.19 8.06
CA SER A 392 29.47 21.35 9.18
C SER A 392 28.33 20.36 9.06
N TYR A 393 27.87 19.79 10.17
CA TYR A 393 26.85 18.75 10.22
C TYR A 393 25.85 18.98 11.34
N LYS A 394 24.57 18.72 11.10
CA LYS A 394 23.55 18.59 12.16
C LYS A 394 23.43 17.12 12.56
N LEU A 395 23.34 16.86 13.87
CA LEU A 395 23.19 15.51 14.39
C LEU A 395 21.73 15.21 14.72
N GLN A 396 21.24 14.09 14.19
CA GLN A 396 19.93 13.53 14.49
C GLN A 396 20.10 12.19 15.22
N TYR A 397 19.28 11.97 16.24
CA TYR A 397 19.30 10.79 17.09
C TYR A 397 17.98 10.04 16.93
N SER A 398 18.05 8.75 16.62
CA SER A 398 16.89 7.90 16.41
C SER A 398 17.10 6.53 17.05
N ALA A 399 16.13 6.07 17.85
CA ALA A 399 16.17 4.79 18.55
C ALA A 399 14.95 3.95 18.14
N ASN A 400 14.98 3.43 16.91
CA ASN A 400 13.80 2.82 16.29
C ASN A 400 13.24 1.57 16.99
N ASN A 401 14.02 0.95 17.86
CA ASN A 401 13.65 -0.22 18.65
C ASN A 401 13.03 0.13 20.01
N GLN A 402 12.86 1.43 20.32
CA GLN A 402 12.45 1.91 21.64
C GLN A 402 11.50 3.10 21.52
N ASN A 403 10.66 3.30 22.53
CA ASN A 403 9.75 4.45 22.61
C ASN A 403 10.47 5.73 23.07
N LEU A 404 11.52 6.14 22.35
CA LEU A 404 12.26 7.39 22.55
C LEU A 404 12.01 8.33 21.37
N LEU A 405 11.96 9.63 21.65
CA LEU A 405 11.77 10.64 20.60
C LEU A 405 12.93 10.62 19.61
N GLU A 406 12.60 10.70 18.33
CA GLU A 406 13.55 11.19 17.34
C GLU A 406 13.78 12.68 17.60
N GLN A 407 15.05 13.07 17.76
CA GLN A 407 15.41 14.44 18.10
C GLN A 407 16.73 14.82 17.45
N TRP A 408 16.91 16.12 17.26
CA TRP A 408 18.15 16.75 16.86
C TRP A 408 18.93 17.20 18.09
N GLN A 409 20.25 17.33 17.94
CA GLN A 409 21.17 17.74 19.01
C GLN A 409 20.61 18.93 19.80
N GLY A 410 20.64 18.82 21.13
CA GLY A 410 20.10 19.80 22.06
C GLY A 410 18.60 19.63 22.31
N GLN A 411 18.09 18.39 22.24
CA GLN A 411 16.68 18.02 22.43
C GLN A 411 15.71 18.80 21.54
N LYS A 412 16.09 19.04 20.29
CA LYS A 412 15.26 19.81 19.35
C LYS A 412 14.42 18.86 18.50
N LEU A 413 13.15 19.19 18.29
CA LEU A 413 12.28 18.41 17.39
C LEU A 413 12.49 18.80 15.91
N ASP A 414 13.06 19.98 15.66
CA ASP A 414 13.28 20.53 14.33
C ASP A 414 14.77 20.77 14.08
N ALA A 415 15.23 20.40 12.89
CA ALA A 415 16.61 20.59 12.45
C ALA A 415 17.02 22.06 12.47
N SER A 416 16.12 22.99 12.14
CA SER A 416 16.37 24.44 12.10
C SER A 416 16.75 25.01 13.47
N ALA A 417 16.25 24.41 14.55
CA ALA A 417 16.56 24.81 15.92
C ALA A 417 17.84 24.16 16.48
N SER A 418 18.44 23.22 15.76
CA SER A 418 19.66 22.51 16.16
C SER A 418 20.92 23.18 15.58
N THR A 419 21.98 23.24 16.38
CA THR A 419 23.26 23.83 15.98
C THR A 419 24.12 22.83 15.22
N ALA A 420 24.86 23.30 14.21
CA ALA A 420 25.76 22.45 13.44
C ALA A 420 27.12 22.30 14.13
N VAL A 421 27.70 21.11 14.01
CA VAL A 421 29.04 20.76 14.46
C VAL A 421 30.00 20.83 13.28
N THR A 422 31.04 21.65 13.37
CA THR A 422 32.05 21.78 12.32
C THR A 422 33.26 20.90 12.61
N VAL A 423 33.72 20.17 11.60
CA VAL A 423 34.91 19.33 11.65
C VAL A 423 35.84 19.61 10.47
N THR A 424 37.14 19.48 10.70
CA THR A 424 38.19 19.61 9.69
C THR A 424 38.77 18.24 9.31
N THR A 425 39.53 18.16 8.21
CA THR A 425 40.09 16.90 7.70
C THR A 425 40.90 16.16 8.75
N GLY A 426 40.56 14.88 8.98
CA GLY A 426 41.22 14.03 9.98
C GLY A 426 40.93 14.37 11.45
N GLN A 427 40.14 15.42 11.72
CA GLN A 427 39.80 15.82 13.09
C GLN A 427 38.83 14.82 13.71
N THR A 428 39.06 14.46 14.98
CA THR A 428 38.03 13.84 15.83
C THR A 428 37.44 14.91 16.74
N GLN A 429 36.19 15.28 16.50
CA GLN A 429 35.45 16.24 17.31
C GLN A 429 34.58 15.52 18.35
N THR A 430 34.74 15.87 19.62
CA THR A 430 33.85 15.39 20.68
C THR A 430 32.72 16.39 20.88
N VAL A 431 31.47 15.91 20.87
CA VAL A 431 30.27 16.71 21.16
C VAL A 431 29.77 16.46 22.58
N ALA A 432 28.95 17.39 23.10
CA ALA A 432 28.31 17.22 24.40
C ALA A 432 27.38 16.00 24.42
N ASN A 433 27.17 15.43 25.60
CA ASN A 433 26.27 14.30 25.77
C ASN A 433 24.83 14.70 25.40
N GLU A 434 24.16 13.86 24.62
CA GLU A 434 22.75 14.08 24.26
C GLU A 434 21.86 13.23 25.15
N ALA A 435 20.90 13.86 25.83
CA ALA A 435 19.88 13.17 26.60
C ALA A 435 18.63 12.96 25.74
N LEU A 436 18.32 11.70 25.40
CA LEU A 436 17.08 11.40 24.69
C LEU A 436 15.88 11.48 25.63
N VAL A 437 14.75 11.89 25.05
CA VAL A 437 13.49 12.06 25.78
C VAL A 437 12.56 10.88 25.50
N ALA A 438 11.85 10.40 26.51
CA ALA A 438 10.83 9.36 26.34
C ALA A 438 9.68 9.87 25.45
N GLY A 439 9.32 9.08 24.45
CA GLY A 439 8.15 9.36 23.63
C GLY A 439 6.85 9.02 24.36
N ALA A 440 5.81 9.81 24.13
CA ALA A 440 4.46 9.40 24.48
C ALA A 440 3.97 8.32 23.51
N ALA A 441 3.00 7.52 23.96
CA ALA A 441 2.34 6.51 23.15
C ALA A 441 0.82 6.63 23.28
N VAL A 442 0.12 6.46 22.18
CA VAL A 442 -1.35 6.49 22.09
C VAL A 442 -1.84 5.22 21.45
N SER A 443 -2.75 4.49 22.09
CA SER A 443 -3.32 3.27 21.53
C SER A 443 -4.82 3.13 21.77
N GLY A 444 -5.47 2.37 20.89
CA GLY A 444 -6.90 2.21 20.92
C GLY A 444 -7.43 1.14 19.98
N THR A 445 -8.75 1.08 19.86
CA THR A 445 -9.48 0.20 18.96
C THR A 445 -10.48 1.00 18.12
N LEU A 446 -10.56 0.64 16.85
CA LEU A 446 -11.56 1.07 15.90
C LEU A 446 -12.46 -0.13 15.57
N SER A 447 -13.73 -0.05 15.97
CA SER A 447 -14.73 -1.01 15.56
C SER A 447 -15.14 -0.74 14.11
N VAL A 448 -14.92 -1.71 13.22
CA VAL A 448 -15.26 -1.61 11.79
C VAL A 448 -16.51 -2.45 11.47
N PRO A 449 -17.33 -2.05 10.48
CA PRO A 449 -18.52 -2.80 10.11
C PRO A 449 -18.20 -4.22 9.61
N ALA A 450 -19.06 -5.18 9.91
CA ALA A 450 -18.94 -6.55 9.42
C ALA A 450 -18.86 -6.61 7.88
N GLY A 451 -17.97 -7.44 7.35
CA GLY A 451 -17.73 -7.56 5.90
C GLY A 451 -16.84 -6.46 5.30
N SER A 452 -16.39 -5.47 6.08
CA SER A 452 -15.36 -4.52 5.66
C SER A 452 -13.95 -5.07 5.97
N SER A 453 -13.02 -4.94 5.03
CA SER A 453 -11.62 -5.31 5.27
C SER A 453 -10.90 -4.21 6.05
N SER A 454 -10.31 -4.55 7.20
CA SER A 454 -9.44 -3.63 7.95
C SER A 454 -8.07 -3.43 7.29
N GLN A 455 -7.68 -4.26 6.31
CA GLN A 455 -6.38 -4.15 5.64
C GLN A 455 -6.16 -2.80 4.94
N ALA A 456 -7.25 -2.09 4.57
CA ALA A 456 -7.19 -0.76 3.96
C ALA A 456 -7.54 0.37 4.94
N THR A 457 -7.60 0.09 6.24
CA THR A 457 -8.00 1.05 7.26
C THR A 457 -6.77 1.61 7.97
N PHE A 458 -6.63 2.94 7.98
CA PHE A 458 -5.49 3.62 8.59
C PHE A 458 -5.96 4.61 9.65
N ALA A 459 -5.27 4.63 10.79
CA ALA A 459 -5.36 5.69 11.77
C ALA A 459 -4.17 6.64 11.53
N THR A 460 -4.44 7.92 11.40
CA THR A 460 -3.45 8.99 11.25
C THR A 460 -3.54 9.91 12.45
N LEU A 461 -2.42 10.13 13.12
CA LEU A 461 -2.30 11.04 14.24
C LEU A 461 -1.72 12.36 13.73
N VAL A 462 -2.43 13.45 13.95
CA VAL A 462 -2.02 14.81 13.53
C VAL A 462 -1.83 15.69 14.75
N GLY A 463 -0.62 16.19 14.94
CA GLY A 463 -0.18 16.94 16.12
C GLY A 463 0.32 18.36 15.83
N PRO A 464 0.84 19.06 16.86
CA PRO A 464 1.49 20.36 16.68
C PRO A 464 2.76 20.24 15.82
N ALA A 465 3.23 21.37 15.27
CA ALA A 465 4.46 21.46 14.48
C ALA A 465 4.55 20.52 13.27
N GLY A 466 3.41 20.11 12.70
CA GLY A 466 3.36 19.28 11.50
C GLY A 466 3.62 17.79 11.74
N VAL A 467 3.61 17.32 12.99
CA VAL A 467 3.72 15.89 13.29
C VAL A 467 2.54 15.15 12.68
N VAL A 468 2.83 14.23 11.76
CA VAL A 468 1.85 13.33 11.14
C VAL A 468 2.42 11.91 11.20
N THR A 469 1.78 11.04 11.99
CA THR A 469 2.15 9.62 12.10
C THR A 469 0.98 8.77 11.66
N GLN A 470 1.23 7.70 10.91
CA GLN A 470 0.20 6.77 10.46
C GLN A 470 0.41 5.37 11.02
N SER A 471 -0.69 4.69 11.33
CA SER A 471 -0.73 3.33 11.85
C SER A 471 -1.82 2.57 11.09
N GLN A 472 -1.50 1.38 10.57
CA GLN A 472 -2.51 0.52 9.98
C GLN A 472 -3.38 -0.06 11.09
N VAL A 473 -4.70 -0.03 10.91
CA VAL A 473 -5.63 -0.64 11.84
C VAL A 473 -5.62 -2.15 11.62
N ALA A 474 -5.27 -2.91 12.66
CA ALA A 474 -5.14 -4.36 12.56
C ALA A 474 -6.49 -5.08 12.34
N GLY A 475 -6.46 -6.37 12.04
CA GLY A 475 -7.63 -7.26 11.88
C GLY A 475 -8.66 -7.17 13.02
N ASN A 476 -8.17 -7.02 14.25
CA ASN A 476 -8.95 -6.90 15.47
C ASN A 476 -9.37 -5.45 15.80
N GLY A 477 -9.11 -4.49 14.90
CA GLY A 477 -9.41 -3.08 15.08
C GLY A 477 -8.36 -2.29 15.88
N SER A 478 -7.28 -2.91 16.38
CA SER A 478 -6.29 -2.17 17.19
C SER A 478 -5.44 -1.23 16.36
N PHE A 479 -5.11 -0.07 16.91
CA PHE A 479 -4.12 0.87 16.38
C PHE A 479 -3.25 1.42 17.51
N SER A 480 -2.02 1.80 17.18
CA SER A 480 -1.09 2.42 18.11
C SER A 480 -0.12 3.36 17.43
N PHE A 481 0.25 4.40 18.16
CA PHE A 481 1.26 5.38 17.82
C PHE A 481 2.25 5.44 18.98
N ASP A 482 3.54 5.47 18.68
CA ASP A 482 4.62 5.62 19.65
C ASP A 482 5.54 6.77 19.24
N ARG A 483 6.53 7.07 20.10
CA ARG A 483 7.57 8.08 19.87
C ARG A 483 7.00 9.48 19.62
N LEU A 484 5.87 9.77 20.26
CA LEU A 484 5.17 11.04 20.08
C LEU A 484 5.72 12.11 21.02
N PRO A 485 6.03 13.32 20.53
CA PRO A 485 6.27 14.45 21.40
C PRO A 485 5.08 14.74 22.32
N ALA A 486 5.31 15.39 23.46
CA ALA A 486 4.21 15.90 24.28
C ALA A 486 3.39 16.92 23.48
N GLY A 487 2.06 16.85 23.54
CA GLY A 487 1.22 17.71 22.73
C GLY A 487 -0.23 17.25 22.65
N SER A 488 -1.00 17.96 21.83
CA SER A 488 -2.42 17.69 21.60
C SER A 488 -2.65 17.26 20.15
N TYR A 489 -3.23 16.07 19.98
CA TYR A 489 -3.32 15.37 18.70
C TYR A 489 -4.77 15.13 18.29
N SER A 490 -5.08 15.13 17.01
CA SER A 490 -6.30 14.51 16.46
C SER A 490 -5.97 13.13 15.90
N ILE A 491 -6.89 12.18 16.05
CA ILE A 491 -6.82 10.87 15.38
C ILE A 491 -7.83 10.86 14.24
N GLU A 492 -7.37 10.47 13.07
CA GLU A 492 -8.05 10.51 11.79
C GLU A 492 -8.09 9.10 11.19
N PHE A 493 -9.27 8.58 10.90
CA PHE A 493 -9.45 7.25 10.33
C PHE A 493 -9.79 7.35 8.84
N ASN A 494 -9.09 6.59 8.00
CA ASN A 494 -9.34 6.41 6.56
C ASN A 494 -9.28 7.68 5.70
N ARG A 495 -8.40 8.62 6.07
CA ARG A 495 -8.24 9.92 5.39
C ARG A 495 -7.08 9.99 4.38
N SER A 496 -6.48 8.85 4.03
CA SER A 496 -5.44 8.77 3.00
C SER A 496 -6.04 8.93 1.59
N SER A 497 -5.42 9.76 0.75
CA SER A 497 -5.89 10.03 -0.61
C SER A 497 -5.87 8.81 -1.52
N GLY A 498 -6.83 8.73 -2.45
CA GLY A 498 -6.81 7.74 -3.54
C GLY A 498 -7.13 6.30 -3.11
N LEU A 499 -7.39 6.05 -1.83
CA LEU A 499 -7.78 4.73 -1.32
C LEU A 499 -9.28 4.48 -1.54
N THR A 500 -9.60 3.32 -2.13
CA THR A 500 -10.96 2.80 -2.19
C THR A 500 -11.22 1.89 -0.99
N THR A 501 -12.19 2.25 -0.13
CA THR A 501 -12.62 1.44 1.02
C THR A 501 -14.14 1.54 1.19
N THR A 502 -14.77 0.55 1.82
CA THR A 502 -16.19 0.57 2.21
C THR A 502 -16.43 1.27 3.54
N VAL A 503 -15.37 1.53 4.32
CA VAL A 503 -15.46 2.18 5.63
C VAL A 503 -15.45 3.70 5.43
N GLU A 504 -16.32 4.41 6.16
CA GLU A 504 -16.31 5.87 6.18
C GLU A 504 -14.97 6.41 6.70
N ALA A 505 -14.65 7.63 6.31
CA ALA A 505 -13.61 8.41 6.97
C ALA A 505 -14.20 9.24 8.12
N SER A 506 -13.46 9.31 9.22
CA SER A 506 -13.94 9.90 10.47
C SER A 506 -12.80 10.43 11.33
N PHE A 507 -13.12 11.33 12.27
CA PHE A 507 -12.25 11.67 13.38
C PHE A 507 -12.61 10.84 14.61
N PHE A 508 -11.67 10.76 15.56
CA PHE A 508 -11.86 10.15 16.87
C PHE A 508 -13.18 10.57 17.55
N LYS A 509 -13.82 9.60 18.23
CA LYS A 509 -15.16 9.71 18.84
C LYS A 509 -16.28 9.89 17.81
N ASP A 510 -16.19 9.11 16.73
CA ASP A 510 -17.25 8.86 15.76
C ASP A 510 -17.74 10.15 15.08
N LYS A 511 -16.83 11.12 14.97
CA LYS A 511 -17.09 12.43 14.37
C LYS A 511 -16.92 12.30 12.87
N SER A 512 -17.96 12.63 12.12
CA SER A 512 -17.91 12.65 10.66
C SER A 512 -16.81 13.60 10.18
N GLU A 513 -16.03 13.17 9.19
CA GLU A 513 -15.02 14.04 8.57
C GLU A 513 -15.61 15.32 7.97
N SER A 514 -16.84 15.26 7.47
CA SER A 514 -17.55 16.37 6.84
C SER A 514 -17.85 17.52 7.81
N ALA A 515 -17.69 17.30 9.12
CA ALA A 515 -17.79 18.35 10.13
C ALA A 515 -16.52 19.21 10.24
N GLY A 516 -15.47 18.89 9.47
CA GLY A 516 -14.22 19.65 9.39
C GLY A 516 -13.24 19.35 10.54
N THR A 517 -11.97 19.73 10.35
CA THR A 517 -10.87 19.43 11.29
C THR A 517 -11.04 20.09 12.66
N SER A 518 -11.75 21.21 12.74
CA SER A 518 -12.09 21.89 14.01
C SER A 518 -13.04 21.07 14.88
N SER A 519 -13.75 20.10 14.33
CA SER A 519 -14.67 19.22 15.07
C SER A 519 -13.96 18.04 15.75
N ALA A 520 -12.68 17.80 15.42
CA ALA A 520 -11.93 16.64 15.89
C ALA A 520 -11.69 16.68 17.40
N THR A 521 -12.02 15.60 18.10
CA THR A 521 -11.70 15.44 19.52
C THR A 521 -10.19 15.33 19.69
N LYS A 522 -9.60 16.22 20.49
CA LYS A 522 -8.17 16.22 20.74
C LYS A 522 -7.78 15.26 21.87
N VAL A 523 -6.68 14.55 21.65
CA VAL A 523 -6.02 13.65 22.59
C VAL A 523 -4.72 14.31 23.02
N THR A 524 -4.66 14.77 24.26
CA THR A 524 -3.44 15.35 24.83
C THR A 524 -2.64 14.30 25.56
N VAL A 525 -1.32 14.30 25.34
CA VAL A 525 -0.34 13.44 26.02
C VAL A 525 0.84 14.25 26.55
N ALA A 526 1.31 13.91 27.74
CA ALA A 526 2.55 14.43 28.33
C ALA A 526 3.78 13.59 27.91
N THR A 527 4.98 14.08 28.18
CA THR A 527 6.24 13.38 27.89
C THR A 527 6.26 11.99 28.53
N GLY A 528 6.51 10.95 27.74
CA GLY A 528 6.53 9.56 28.21
C GLY A 528 5.17 8.97 28.60
N GLU A 529 4.05 9.70 28.47
CA GLU A 529 2.72 9.19 28.82
C GLU A 529 2.31 8.07 27.87
N ILE A 530 1.84 6.95 28.43
CA ILE A 530 1.18 5.89 27.66
C ILE A 530 -0.32 6.01 27.86
N LYS A 531 -1.02 6.43 26.82
CA LYS A 531 -2.47 6.64 26.80
C LYS A 531 -3.15 5.57 25.97
N SER A 532 -3.71 4.57 26.63
CA SER A 532 -4.33 3.41 26.02
C SER A 532 -5.86 3.39 26.18
N GLY A 533 -6.52 2.44 25.53
CA GLY A 533 -7.96 2.21 25.68
C GLY A 533 -8.85 3.24 24.97
N LEU A 534 -8.31 3.99 24.00
CA LEU A 534 -9.11 4.87 23.18
C LEU A 534 -10.03 4.04 22.26
N THR A 535 -11.32 4.36 22.21
CA THR A 535 -12.29 3.62 21.40
C THR A 535 -13.03 4.54 20.43
N SER A 536 -13.22 4.04 19.21
CA SER A 536 -14.09 4.65 18.19
C SER A 536 -14.76 3.56 17.35
N THR A 537 -15.83 3.93 16.65
CA THR A 537 -16.61 3.09 15.75
C THR A 537 -16.73 3.80 14.40
N SER A 538 -16.47 3.08 13.31
CA SER A 538 -16.74 3.55 11.95
C SER A 538 -17.97 2.86 11.37
N LYS A 539 -18.64 3.54 10.45
CA LYS A 539 -19.79 3.02 9.70
C LYS A 539 -19.39 2.63 8.29
N THR A 540 -20.26 1.89 7.61
CA THR A 540 -20.16 1.68 6.16
C THR A 540 -20.35 3.03 5.48
N GLY A 541 -19.36 3.51 4.75
CA GLY A 541 -19.43 4.79 4.06
C GLY A 541 -20.44 4.78 2.92
N GLY A 542 -20.86 5.97 2.51
CA GLY A 542 -21.66 6.18 1.32
C GLY A 542 -20.86 5.93 0.05
N THR A 543 -21.58 5.66 -1.04
CA THR A 543 -21.04 5.46 -2.39
C THR A 543 -21.59 6.51 -3.33
N LEU A 544 -20.70 7.17 -4.09
CA LEU A 544 -21.08 7.96 -5.25
C LEU A 544 -20.82 7.18 -6.54
N THR A 545 -21.82 7.11 -7.40
CA THR A 545 -21.71 6.58 -8.76
C THR A 545 -22.08 7.65 -9.78
N GLY A 546 -21.66 7.44 -11.02
CA GLY A 546 -22.04 8.29 -12.14
C GLY A 546 -21.29 7.89 -13.40
N LYS A 547 -21.42 8.72 -14.44
CA LYS A 547 -20.76 8.51 -15.73
C LYS A 547 -20.05 9.78 -16.20
N VAL A 548 -18.90 9.63 -16.88
CA VAL A 548 -18.20 10.73 -17.54
C VAL A 548 -18.18 10.50 -19.06
N VAL A 549 -18.60 11.50 -19.81
CA VAL A 549 -18.66 11.46 -21.29
C VAL A 549 -17.99 12.68 -21.92
N GLY A 550 -17.42 12.48 -23.12
CA GLY A 550 -16.72 13.49 -23.91
C GLY A 550 -17.65 14.53 -24.54
N THR A 551 -17.06 15.45 -25.31
CA THR A 551 -17.82 16.46 -26.08
C THR A 551 -18.67 15.85 -27.21
N ASP A 552 -18.32 14.64 -27.65
CA ASP A 552 -19.03 13.81 -28.61
C ASP A 552 -20.10 12.91 -27.97
N GLY A 553 -20.26 12.99 -26.65
CA GLY A 553 -21.17 12.14 -25.88
C GLY A 553 -20.67 10.71 -25.67
N GLN A 554 -19.47 10.37 -26.16
CA GLN A 554 -18.91 9.04 -25.98
C GLN A 554 -18.37 8.84 -24.56
N PRO A 555 -18.45 7.62 -23.99
CA PRO A 555 -17.90 7.37 -22.68
C PRO A 555 -16.39 7.53 -22.61
N LEU A 556 -15.92 8.17 -21.54
CA LEU A 556 -14.49 8.36 -21.33
C LEU A 556 -13.96 7.33 -20.33
N ASN A 557 -13.07 6.46 -20.81
CA ASN A 557 -12.36 5.48 -19.98
C ASN A 557 -11.17 6.10 -19.25
N ASN A 558 -10.88 5.61 -18.05
CA ASN A 558 -9.72 5.94 -17.24
C ASN A 558 -9.60 7.44 -16.89
N VAL A 559 -10.74 8.11 -16.70
CA VAL A 559 -10.80 9.49 -16.20
C VAL A 559 -10.68 9.45 -14.66
N PRO A 560 -9.69 10.11 -14.06
CA PRO A 560 -9.63 10.30 -12.61
C PRO A 560 -10.83 11.13 -12.13
N VAL A 561 -11.68 10.50 -11.32
CA VAL A 561 -12.78 11.14 -10.59
C VAL A 561 -12.36 11.34 -9.14
N ARG A 562 -12.60 12.54 -8.61
CA ARG A 562 -12.21 12.99 -7.28
C ARG A 562 -13.43 13.54 -6.54
N VAL A 563 -13.61 13.12 -5.30
CA VAL A 563 -14.68 13.55 -4.39
C VAL A 563 -14.03 14.17 -3.15
N TYR A 564 -14.42 15.40 -2.82
CA TYR A 564 -13.78 16.20 -1.77
C TYR A 564 -14.71 17.28 -1.19
N THR A 565 -14.41 17.81 -0.01
CA THR A 565 -15.19 18.90 0.62
C THR A 565 -14.64 20.28 0.25
N LYS A 566 -15.53 21.27 0.18
CA LYS A 566 -15.20 22.64 -0.27
C LYS A 566 -14.26 23.42 0.66
N ASP A 567 -14.27 23.10 1.95
CA ASP A 567 -13.41 23.72 2.96
C ASP A 567 -11.95 23.24 2.90
N GLY A 568 -11.61 22.37 1.93
CA GLY A 568 -10.29 21.78 1.82
C GLY A 568 -9.94 20.84 2.98
N SER A 569 -10.90 20.54 3.88
CA SER A 569 -10.69 19.63 5.00
C SER A 569 -10.51 18.17 4.56
N LEU A 570 -10.61 17.89 3.25
CA LEU A 570 -10.30 16.59 2.66
C LEU A 570 -9.26 16.62 1.57
N VAL A 571 -8.39 15.60 1.64
CA VAL A 571 -7.62 15.06 0.53
C VAL A 571 -8.46 13.97 -0.16
N THR A 572 -9.05 14.31 -1.30
CA THR A 572 -9.54 13.46 -2.40
C THR A 572 -9.69 11.94 -2.16
N ARG A 573 -10.95 11.45 -2.08
CA ARG A 573 -11.29 10.07 -2.48
C ARG A 573 -11.52 10.03 -3.98
N GLY A 574 -11.17 8.94 -4.64
CA GLY A 574 -11.30 8.88 -6.08
C GLY A 574 -11.39 7.48 -6.64
N ALA A 575 -11.81 7.43 -7.89
CA ALA A 575 -11.84 6.24 -8.71
C ALA A 575 -11.59 6.66 -10.15
N ASN A 576 -11.12 5.73 -10.98
CA ASN A 576 -11.05 5.97 -12.40
C ASN A 576 -12.32 5.46 -13.05
N THR A 577 -12.80 6.15 -14.08
CA THR A 577 -13.87 5.61 -14.91
C THR A 577 -13.41 4.34 -15.61
N ILE A 578 -14.32 3.39 -15.81
CA ILE A 578 -14.08 2.20 -16.62
C ILE A 578 -14.48 2.43 -18.09
N ALA A 579 -14.40 1.40 -18.93
CA ALA A 579 -14.59 1.50 -20.37
C ALA A 579 -15.93 2.13 -20.82
N ASP A 580 -16.99 1.93 -20.04
CA ASP A 580 -18.33 2.47 -20.30
C ASP A 580 -18.55 3.89 -19.74
N GLY A 581 -17.47 4.51 -19.24
CA GLY A 581 -17.44 5.84 -18.64
C GLY A 581 -17.95 5.91 -17.20
N THR A 582 -18.40 4.80 -16.61
CA THR A 582 -18.92 4.81 -15.23
C THR A 582 -17.81 4.86 -14.20
N PHE A 583 -18.07 5.48 -13.05
CA PHE A 583 -17.18 5.48 -11.89
C PHE A 583 -17.95 5.10 -10.62
N LYS A 584 -17.21 4.64 -9.60
CA LYS A 584 -17.73 4.30 -8.28
C LYS A 584 -16.73 4.71 -7.21
N VAL A 585 -17.09 5.70 -6.39
CA VAL A 585 -16.27 6.18 -5.25
C VAL A 585 -16.96 5.77 -3.95
N THR A 586 -16.27 5.00 -3.11
CA THR A 586 -16.83 4.43 -1.86
C THR A 586 -16.16 5.01 -0.61
N GLY A 587 -16.80 4.81 0.55
CA GLY A 587 -16.23 5.13 1.86
C GLY A 587 -16.38 6.60 2.27
N LEU A 588 -17.40 7.28 1.75
CA LEU A 588 -17.68 8.68 2.04
C LEU A 588 -18.47 8.79 3.35
N SER A 589 -18.21 9.78 4.19
CA SER A 589 -19.05 10.03 5.37
C SER A 589 -20.36 10.72 4.98
N THR A 590 -21.27 10.91 5.93
CA THR A 590 -22.47 11.72 5.70
C THR A 590 -22.07 13.18 5.58
N GLY A 591 -22.31 13.81 4.44
CA GLY A 591 -21.82 15.16 4.21
C GLY A 591 -22.20 15.75 2.85
N SER A 592 -21.56 16.86 2.54
CA SER A 592 -21.75 17.60 1.30
C SER A 592 -20.42 17.71 0.56
N TYR A 593 -20.37 17.18 -0.66
CA TYR A 593 -19.14 16.97 -1.42
C TYR A 593 -19.21 17.65 -2.78
N LEU A 594 -18.05 18.03 -3.30
CA LEU A 594 -17.85 18.33 -4.71
C LEU A 594 -17.27 17.11 -5.41
N VAL A 595 -17.66 16.92 -6.67
CA VAL A 595 -17.11 15.87 -7.53
C VAL A 595 -16.40 16.56 -8.68
N SER A 596 -15.19 16.12 -9.01
CA SER A 596 -14.47 16.57 -10.20
C SER A 596 -13.98 15.38 -11.02
N ALA A 597 -14.00 15.52 -12.34
CA ALA A 597 -13.40 14.57 -13.26
C ALA A 597 -12.42 15.33 -14.15
N ASN A 598 -11.14 14.98 -14.08
CA ASN A 598 -10.07 15.71 -14.77
C ASN A 598 -9.47 14.86 -15.89
N MET A 599 -9.59 15.33 -17.14
CA MET A 599 -8.98 14.71 -18.31
C MET A 599 -7.63 15.38 -18.60
N ILE A 600 -6.54 14.74 -18.16
CA ILE A 600 -5.15 15.15 -18.44
C ILE A 600 -4.69 14.48 -19.74
N PRO A 601 -3.95 15.16 -20.64
CA PRO A 601 -3.61 14.66 -21.96
C PRO A 601 -2.62 13.49 -21.91
N THR A 602 -3.12 12.25 -21.87
CA THR A 602 -2.34 11.02 -22.10
C THR A 602 -2.88 10.18 -23.27
N ARG A 603 -3.91 10.67 -23.98
CA ARG A 603 -4.53 10.02 -25.16
C ARG A 603 -4.81 11.03 -26.30
N PRO A 604 -5.09 10.55 -27.54
CA PRO A 604 -5.20 11.38 -28.76
C PRO A 604 -6.28 12.48 -28.76
N SER A 605 -7.12 12.57 -27.74
CA SER A 605 -8.27 13.48 -27.64
C SER A 605 -7.94 14.89 -27.15
N GLY A 606 -6.69 15.19 -26.78
CA GLY A 606 -6.31 16.48 -26.18
C GLY A 606 -6.85 16.65 -24.75
N SER A 607 -6.45 17.75 -24.09
CA SER A 607 -6.90 18.07 -22.73
C SER A 607 -8.32 18.65 -22.75
N LEU A 608 -9.30 17.97 -22.16
CA LEU A 608 -10.66 18.49 -21.98
C LEU A 608 -10.81 19.32 -20.69
N GLY A 609 -9.76 19.37 -19.87
CA GLY A 609 -9.77 20.06 -18.57
C GLY A 609 -10.57 19.30 -17.51
N THR A 610 -11.05 20.04 -16.50
CA THR A 610 -11.82 19.50 -15.38
C THR A 610 -13.30 19.86 -15.51
N ILE A 611 -14.16 18.87 -15.35
CA ILE A 611 -15.61 19.06 -15.14
C ILE A 611 -15.94 18.79 -13.67
N PHE A 612 -16.84 19.58 -13.11
CA PHE A 612 -17.30 19.45 -11.73
C PHE A 612 -18.79 19.05 -11.64
N SER A 613 -19.20 18.59 -10.46
CA SER A 613 -20.60 18.30 -10.14
C SER A 613 -21.51 19.47 -10.52
N GLY A 614 -22.65 19.17 -11.14
CA GLY A 614 -23.53 20.18 -11.75
C GLY A 614 -23.18 20.53 -13.20
N ASN A 615 -22.27 19.78 -13.84
CA ASN A 615 -21.86 19.98 -15.24
C ASN A 615 -21.27 21.37 -15.52
N VAL A 616 -20.35 21.80 -14.65
CA VAL A 616 -19.68 23.10 -14.76
C VAL A 616 -18.17 22.93 -14.94
N LYS A 617 -17.50 23.97 -15.46
CA LYS A 617 -16.04 23.97 -15.71
C LYS A 617 -15.23 24.64 -14.61
N THR A 618 -15.87 25.24 -13.62
CA THR A 618 -15.20 25.90 -12.50
C THR A 618 -15.72 25.34 -11.19
N GLU A 619 -14.80 25.16 -10.24
CA GLU A 619 -15.11 24.65 -8.91
C GLU A 619 -16.11 25.55 -8.15
N GLY A 620 -16.00 26.88 -8.31
CA GLY A 620 -16.90 27.83 -7.67
C GLY A 620 -18.36 27.70 -8.07
N ALA A 621 -18.64 27.16 -9.27
CA ALA A 621 -19.99 26.92 -9.78
C ALA A 621 -20.49 25.48 -9.49
N ALA A 622 -19.65 24.64 -8.88
CA ALA A 622 -19.97 23.22 -8.69
C ALA A 622 -21.12 23.05 -7.70
N SER A 623 -22.05 22.15 -8.03
CA SER A 623 -23.15 21.80 -7.14
C SER A 623 -22.68 20.85 -6.05
N ASN A 624 -23.18 21.05 -4.84
CA ASN A 624 -22.95 20.14 -3.73
C ASN A 624 -23.71 18.81 -3.96
N VAL A 625 -23.01 17.70 -3.75
CA VAL A 625 -23.58 16.35 -3.75
C VAL A 625 -23.68 15.89 -2.30
N ALA A 626 -24.90 15.64 -1.83
CA ALA A 626 -25.12 15.07 -0.51
C ALA A 626 -24.84 13.57 -0.52
N THR A 627 -24.15 13.08 0.50
CA THR A 627 -23.95 11.65 0.74
C THR A 627 -24.44 11.30 2.13
N THR A 628 -24.89 10.07 2.31
CA THR A 628 -25.18 9.50 3.62
C THR A 628 -24.47 8.15 3.75
N VAL A 629 -23.88 7.89 4.91
CA VAL A 629 -23.27 6.58 5.22
C VAL A 629 -24.23 5.42 4.90
N GLY A 630 -23.71 4.36 4.29
CA GLY A 630 -24.46 3.16 3.92
C GLY A 630 -25.37 3.31 2.70
N THR A 631 -25.43 4.50 2.07
CA THR A 631 -26.28 4.75 0.90
C THR A 631 -25.47 4.82 -0.40
N ASN A 632 -26.11 4.45 -1.51
CA ASN A 632 -25.58 4.64 -2.86
C ASN A 632 -26.30 5.83 -3.51
N THR A 633 -25.56 6.84 -3.95
CA THR A 633 -26.09 8.03 -4.62
C THR A 633 -25.51 8.12 -6.02
N ASP A 634 -26.38 8.08 -7.03
CA ASP A 634 -26.01 8.33 -8.42
C ASP A 634 -26.08 9.83 -8.69
N ILE A 635 -24.97 10.42 -9.13
CA ILE A 635 -24.89 11.85 -9.47
C ILE A 635 -25.22 12.12 -10.95
N GLY A 636 -25.52 11.08 -11.72
CA GLY A 636 -25.83 11.15 -13.14
C GLY A 636 -24.58 11.31 -14.01
N THR A 637 -24.75 11.95 -15.17
CA THR A 637 -23.69 12.08 -16.18
C THR A 637 -22.99 13.43 -16.12
N LEU A 638 -21.68 13.39 -15.91
CA LEU A 638 -20.75 14.50 -16.12
C LEU A 638 -20.36 14.54 -17.61
N SER A 639 -20.90 15.51 -18.35
CA SER A 639 -20.71 15.62 -19.80
C SER A 639 -19.91 16.86 -20.18
N PHE A 640 -18.76 16.65 -20.82
CA PHE A 640 -17.94 17.74 -21.35
C PHE A 640 -18.63 18.49 -22.51
N ALA A 641 -19.62 17.89 -23.16
CA ALA A 641 -20.46 18.55 -24.16
C ALA A 641 -21.39 19.61 -23.54
N THR A 642 -21.94 19.31 -22.36
CA THR A 642 -22.82 20.23 -21.61
C THR A 642 -22.07 21.05 -20.57
N ALA A 643 -20.76 20.85 -20.42
CA ALA A 643 -19.94 21.57 -19.45
C ALA A 643 -19.90 23.07 -19.77
N GLY A 644 -20.60 23.89 -18.97
CA GLY A 644 -20.82 25.32 -19.22
C GLY A 644 -22.20 25.68 -19.78
N ASN A 645 -23.04 24.68 -20.07
CA ASN A 645 -24.48 24.82 -20.29
C ASN A 645 -25.19 24.36 -19.00
N ALA A 646 -25.14 25.18 -17.95
CA ALA A 646 -26.13 25.08 -16.88
C ALA A 646 -27.52 25.13 -17.55
N GLY A 647 -28.37 24.12 -17.29
CA GLY A 647 -29.62 23.87 -17.99
C GLY A 647 -30.41 25.13 -18.32
N THR A 648 -30.36 25.53 -19.59
CA THR A 648 -31.26 26.38 -20.40
C THR A 648 -32.20 27.42 -19.75
N GLY A 649 -31.92 28.00 -18.58
CA GLY A 649 -32.81 29.05 -18.09
C GLY A 649 -32.42 29.82 -16.84
N PHE A 650 -32.03 29.14 -15.75
CA PHE A 650 -31.87 29.80 -14.46
C PHE A 650 -30.69 29.25 -13.64
N THR A 651 -29.86 30.14 -13.09
CA THR A 651 -28.61 29.81 -12.38
C THR A 651 -28.82 29.22 -10.99
N ASP A 652 -30.00 29.42 -10.40
CA ASP A 652 -30.40 28.91 -9.09
C ASP A 652 -31.29 27.65 -9.19
N VAL A 653 -31.32 27.00 -10.35
CA VAL A 653 -32.06 25.75 -10.60
C VAL A 653 -31.08 24.64 -10.94
N PRO A 654 -30.59 23.87 -9.95
CA PRO A 654 -29.65 22.79 -10.20
C PRO A 654 -30.30 21.66 -11.02
N ALA A 655 -29.55 21.11 -11.98
CA ALA A 655 -29.98 19.95 -12.75
C ALA A 655 -30.23 18.75 -11.81
N GLY A 656 -31.39 18.11 -11.93
CA GLY A 656 -31.80 17.00 -11.05
C GLY A 656 -32.41 17.43 -9.71
N GLY A 657 -32.47 18.73 -9.41
CA GLY A 657 -33.22 19.26 -8.27
C GLY A 657 -34.73 18.97 -8.37
N GLN A 658 -35.43 18.98 -7.24
CA GLN A 658 -36.88 18.80 -7.22
C GLN A 658 -37.57 19.82 -8.13
N PHE A 659 -38.41 19.31 -9.05
CA PHE A 659 -39.09 20.08 -10.11
C PHE A 659 -38.19 20.79 -11.12
N SER A 660 -36.89 20.48 -11.19
CA SER A 660 -35.95 21.10 -12.15
C SER A 660 -36.36 20.90 -13.61
N THR A 661 -36.94 19.75 -13.95
CA THR A 661 -37.49 19.47 -15.30
C THR A 661 -38.63 20.44 -15.63
N GLU A 662 -39.58 20.60 -14.72
CA GLU A 662 -40.76 21.46 -14.90
C GLU A 662 -40.37 22.95 -14.94
N ILE A 663 -39.41 23.35 -14.11
CA ILE A 663 -38.88 24.72 -14.12
C ILE A 663 -38.16 25.01 -15.45
N THR A 664 -37.36 24.06 -15.93
CA THR A 664 -36.66 24.16 -17.23
C THR A 664 -37.66 24.22 -18.39
N TRP A 665 -38.73 23.43 -18.33
CA TRP A 665 -39.82 23.51 -19.30
C TRP A 665 -40.50 24.88 -19.29
N MET A 666 -40.84 25.44 -18.12
CA MET A 666 -41.44 26.77 -18.03
C MET A 666 -40.52 27.86 -18.61
N ALA A 667 -39.20 27.73 -18.45
CA ALA A 667 -38.22 28.63 -19.04
C ALA A 667 -38.24 28.53 -20.56
N THR A 668 -38.15 27.30 -21.08
CA THR A 668 -38.06 27.00 -22.52
C THR A 668 -39.35 27.36 -23.26
N ALA A 669 -40.51 27.09 -22.66
CA ALA A 669 -41.81 27.48 -23.20
C ALA A 669 -42.09 28.99 -23.08
N GLY A 670 -41.18 29.77 -22.47
CA GLY A 670 -41.34 31.21 -22.27
C GLY A 670 -42.48 31.59 -21.32
N ILE A 671 -42.89 30.66 -20.45
CA ILE A 671 -43.94 30.86 -19.44
C ILE A 671 -43.37 31.66 -18.26
N SER A 672 -42.21 31.24 -17.76
CA SER A 672 -41.43 32.00 -16.77
C SER A 672 -40.21 32.64 -17.42
N THR A 673 -39.98 33.91 -17.12
CA THR A 673 -38.80 34.68 -17.57
C THR A 673 -37.76 34.86 -16.47
N GLY A 674 -38.10 34.51 -15.22
CA GLY A 674 -37.30 34.75 -14.02
C GLY A 674 -36.92 36.20 -13.80
N TRP A 675 -35.88 36.40 -12.99
CA TRP A 675 -35.25 37.70 -12.76
C TRP A 675 -33.91 37.73 -13.48
N THR A 676 -33.63 38.85 -14.17
CA THR A 676 -32.28 39.11 -14.66
C THR A 676 -31.50 39.77 -13.53
N GLU A 677 -30.41 39.14 -13.12
CA GLU A 677 -29.52 39.64 -12.08
C GLU A 677 -28.51 40.63 -12.67
N ALA A 678 -27.78 41.35 -11.81
CA ALA A 678 -26.86 42.42 -12.22
C ALA A 678 -25.74 41.96 -13.17
N ASP A 679 -25.38 40.69 -13.13
CA ASP A 679 -24.37 40.05 -13.98
C ASP A 679 -24.94 39.53 -15.32
N GLY A 680 -26.23 39.79 -15.59
CA GLY A 680 -26.94 39.31 -16.77
C GLY A 680 -27.39 37.84 -16.69
N SER A 681 -27.08 37.15 -15.59
CA SER A 681 -27.62 35.81 -15.32
C SER A 681 -29.11 35.88 -14.99
N LYS A 682 -29.80 34.73 -15.03
CA LYS A 682 -31.22 34.67 -14.69
C LYS A 682 -31.45 33.76 -13.50
N THR A 683 -32.31 34.16 -12.57
CA THR A 683 -32.75 33.32 -11.44
C THR A 683 -34.24 33.01 -11.49
N PHE A 684 -34.64 31.84 -10.97
CA PHE A 684 -36.01 31.37 -10.89
C PHE A 684 -36.63 31.56 -9.50
N ARG A 685 -35.84 31.58 -8.42
CA ARG A 685 -36.25 31.69 -7.02
C ARG A 685 -37.28 30.61 -6.62
N PRO A 686 -36.92 29.31 -6.69
CA PRO A 686 -37.87 28.19 -6.59
C PRO A 686 -38.69 28.19 -5.29
N LEU A 687 -38.08 28.55 -4.15
CA LEU A 687 -38.73 28.50 -2.84
C LEU A 687 -39.51 29.78 -2.47
N SER A 688 -39.57 30.77 -3.36
CA SER A 688 -40.35 31.99 -3.12
C SER A 688 -41.84 31.78 -3.48
N PRO A 689 -42.79 32.34 -2.71
CA PRO A 689 -44.20 32.34 -3.07
C PRO A 689 -44.48 33.03 -4.42
N VAL A 690 -45.51 32.55 -5.12
CA VAL A 690 -46.02 33.19 -6.34
C VAL A 690 -47.09 34.22 -5.98
N ASN A 691 -46.87 35.48 -6.35
CA ASN A 691 -47.89 36.52 -6.28
C ASN A 691 -48.95 36.36 -7.37
N ARG A 692 -50.15 36.88 -7.12
CA ARG A 692 -51.32 36.75 -8.01
C ARG A 692 -51.06 37.32 -9.40
N ASP A 693 -50.36 38.45 -9.48
CA ASP A 693 -49.97 39.09 -10.73
C ASP A 693 -49.03 38.21 -11.59
N ALA A 694 -48.02 37.59 -10.97
CA ALA A 694 -47.12 36.65 -11.62
C ALA A 694 -47.85 35.38 -12.08
N MET A 695 -48.79 34.88 -11.29
CA MET A 695 -49.66 33.77 -11.72
C MET A 695 -50.50 34.15 -12.94
N ALA A 696 -51.02 35.38 -13.02
CA ALA A 696 -51.74 35.86 -14.20
C ALA A 696 -50.86 35.83 -15.45
N ALA A 697 -49.62 36.33 -15.32
CA ALA A 697 -48.64 36.29 -16.41
C ALA A 697 -48.35 34.85 -16.86
N PHE A 698 -48.17 33.93 -15.92
CA PHE A 698 -47.92 32.53 -16.23
C PHE A 698 -49.11 31.88 -16.95
N MET A 699 -50.35 32.08 -16.49
CA MET A 699 -51.55 31.49 -17.11
C MET A 699 -51.83 32.06 -18.50
N TYR A 700 -51.64 33.37 -18.70
CA TYR A 700 -51.78 33.98 -20.03
C TYR A 700 -50.75 33.41 -21.03
N ARG A 701 -49.50 33.22 -20.59
CA ARG A 701 -48.45 32.62 -21.43
C ARG A 701 -48.67 31.13 -21.67
N LEU A 702 -49.13 30.41 -20.65
CA LEU A 702 -49.51 28.99 -20.75
C LEU A 702 -50.65 28.79 -21.76
N ALA A 703 -51.57 29.74 -21.88
CA ALA A 703 -52.64 29.72 -22.88
C ALA A 703 -52.18 30.14 -24.29
N GLY A 704 -50.87 30.28 -24.53
CA GLY A 704 -50.31 30.64 -25.83
C GLY A 704 -50.36 32.14 -26.15
N LYS A 705 -50.49 33.01 -25.13
CA LYS A 705 -50.57 34.48 -25.28
C LYS A 705 -51.69 34.92 -26.24
N PRO A 706 -52.95 34.50 -26.01
CA PRO A 706 -54.06 34.77 -26.92
C PRO A 706 -54.24 36.26 -27.18
N SER A 707 -54.62 36.65 -28.40
CA SER A 707 -54.89 38.05 -28.72
C SER A 707 -55.96 38.62 -27.81
N PHE A 708 -55.65 39.72 -27.11
CA PHE A 708 -56.53 40.36 -26.15
C PHE A 708 -56.17 41.85 -26.05
N THR A 709 -57.19 42.69 -26.07
CA THR A 709 -57.09 44.14 -25.89
C THR A 709 -57.57 44.48 -24.48
N PRO A 710 -56.69 44.94 -23.59
CA PRO A 710 -57.09 45.35 -22.24
C PRO A 710 -58.10 46.51 -22.29
N PRO A 711 -59.08 46.56 -21.37
CA PRO A 711 -60.03 47.65 -21.33
C PRO A 711 -59.34 48.99 -21.01
N ALA A 712 -59.91 50.11 -21.48
CA ALA A 712 -59.38 51.44 -21.18
C ALA A 712 -59.55 51.81 -19.69
N THR A 713 -60.52 51.20 -19.01
CA THR A 713 -60.76 51.33 -17.57
C THR A 713 -60.58 49.97 -16.90
N SER A 714 -59.85 49.94 -15.78
CA SER A 714 -59.62 48.70 -15.05
C SER A 714 -60.91 48.13 -14.45
N PRO A 715 -61.17 46.81 -14.59
CA PRO A 715 -62.23 46.13 -13.84
C PRO A 715 -61.88 45.95 -12.35
N PHE A 716 -60.64 46.25 -11.95
CA PHE A 716 -60.17 46.17 -10.57
C PHE A 716 -59.60 47.52 -10.10
N ALA A 717 -60.11 48.04 -8.99
CA ALA A 717 -59.76 49.34 -8.43
C ALA A 717 -58.26 49.46 -8.05
N ASP A 718 -57.63 48.34 -7.69
CA ASP A 718 -56.23 48.25 -7.26
C ASP A 718 -55.26 47.82 -8.36
N VAL A 719 -55.68 47.83 -9.63
CA VAL A 719 -54.82 47.51 -10.78
C VAL A 719 -54.84 48.66 -11.79
N PRO A 720 -53.91 49.63 -11.68
CA PRO A 720 -53.75 50.69 -12.68
C PRO A 720 -53.43 50.17 -14.08
N THR A 721 -53.88 50.89 -15.12
CA THR A 721 -53.70 50.51 -16.54
C THR A 721 -52.23 50.44 -16.99
N ASN A 722 -51.31 51.06 -16.25
CA ASN A 722 -49.87 51.04 -16.50
C ASN A 722 -49.12 49.95 -15.70
N SER A 723 -49.81 49.06 -14.98
CA SER A 723 -49.19 47.99 -14.21
C SER A 723 -48.53 46.94 -15.12
N GLN A 724 -47.40 46.38 -14.68
CA GLN A 724 -46.57 45.42 -15.46
C GLN A 724 -47.35 44.24 -16.05
N PHE A 725 -48.39 43.75 -15.36
CA PHE A 725 -49.22 42.61 -15.79
C PHE A 725 -50.69 42.99 -15.99
N TYR A 726 -51.00 44.26 -16.27
CA TYR A 726 -52.37 44.74 -16.44
C TYR A 726 -53.15 43.94 -17.49
N LYS A 727 -52.50 43.65 -18.62
CA LYS A 727 -53.08 42.89 -19.72
C LYS A 727 -53.45 41.46 -19.31
N GLU A 728 -52.56 40.77 -18.62
CA GLU A 728 -52.76 39.37 -18.21
C GLU A 728 -53.79 39.25 -17.10
N ILE A 729 -53.81 40.20 -16.16
CA ILE A 729 -54.81 40.27 -15.08
C ILE A 729 -56.21 40.50 -15.66
N THR A 730 -56.36 41.46 -16.58
CA THR A 730 -57.66 41.77 -17.18
C THR A 730 -58.13 40.69 -18.16
N TRP A 731 -57.21 39.98 -18.82
CA TRP A 731 -57.53 38.79 -19.60
C TRP A 731 -58.11 37.67 -18.73
N LEU A 732 -57.51 37.40 -17.55
CA LEU A 732 -58.06 36.41 -16.62
C LEU A 732 -59.46 36.80 -16.13
N ALA A 733 -59.75 38.10 -15.97
CA ALA A 733 -61.07 38.58 -15.61
C ALA A 733 -62.09 38.39 -16.75
N ASP A 734 -61.71 38.72 -17.99
CA ASP A 734 -62.52 38.50 -19.20
C ASP A 734 -62.90 37.03 -19.36
N LYS A 735 -61.95 36.12 -19.14
CA LYS A 735 -62.19 34.67 -19.19
C LYS A 735 -62.91 34.09 -17.98
N GLY A 736 -63.26 34.93 -16.99
CA GLY A 736 -63.91 34.48 -15.76
C GLY A 736 -63.05 33.53 -14.92
N VAL A 737 -61.74 33.55 -15.13
CA VAL A 737 -60.76 32.77 -14.35
C VAL A 737 -60.49 33.46 -13.03
N SER A 738 -60.30 34.79 -13.06
CA SER A 738 -60.29 35.63 -11.86
C SER A 738 -61.59 36.40 -11.70
N THR A 739 -62.15 36.43 -10.49
CA THR A 739 -63.35 37.21 -10.16
C THR A 739 -63.06 38.43 -9.28
N GLY A 740 -61.85 38.51 -8.72
CA GLY A 740 -61.48 39.48 -7.68
C GLY A 740 -62.26 39.30 -6.37
N TRP A 741 -62.07 40.25 -5.47
CA TRP A 741 -62.89 40.43 -4.27
C TRP A 741 -63.81 41.61 -4.47
N THR A 742 -65.10 41.44 -4.15
CA THR A 742 -66.01 42.57 -4.03
C THR A 742 -65.76 43.23 -2.68
N GLU A 743 -65.40 44.51 -2.70
CA GLU A 743 -65.21 45.32 -1.51
C GLU A 743 -66.55 45.87 -1.01
N ALA A 744 -66.57 46.45 0.19
CA ALA A 744 -67.80 46.93 0.83
C ALA A 744 -68.54 48.02 0.04
N ASP A 745 -67.81 48.77 -0.80
CA ASP A 745 -68.36 49.82 -1.68
C ASP A 745 -68.85 49.29 -3.04
N GLY A 746 -68.80 47.97 -3.25
CA GLY A 746 -69.17 47.31 -4.51
C GLY A 746 -68.08 47.34 -5.58
N SER A 747 -66.93 47.99 -5.33
CA SER A 747 -65.77 47.91 -6.21
C SER A 747 -65.14 46.51 -6.15
N LYS A 748 -64.33 46.16 -7.16
CA LYS A 748 -63.59 44.90 -7.17
C LYS A 748 -62.09 45.14 -7.03
N THR A 749 -61.41 44.33 -6.24
CA THR A 749 -59.94 44.32 -6.14
C THR A 749 -59.36 42.99 -6.61
N TYR A 750 -58.12 43.02 -7.13
CA TYR A 750 -57.38 41.85 -7.60
C TYR A 750 -56.27 41.41 -6.65
N ARG A 751 -55.73 42.31 -5.83
CA ARG A 751 -54.65 42.12 -4.87
C ARG A 751 -53.37 41.56 -5.53
N PRO A 752 -52.76 42.29 -6.49
CA PRO A 752 -51.73 41.75 -7.38
C PRO A 752 -50.50 41.19 -6.66
N VAL A 753 -50.03 41.87 -5.62
CA VAL A 753 -48.81 41.50 -4.86
C VAL A 753 -49.08 40.51 -3.71
N GLN A 754 -50.31 40.04 -3.55
CA GLN A 754 -50.64 39.03 -2.55
C GLN A 754 -50.25 37.64 -3.08
N ALA A 755 -49.60 36.83 -2.23
CA ALA A 755 -49.27 35.44 -2.57
C ALA A 755 -50.53 34.60 -2.83
N VAL A 756 -50.44 33.67 -3.77
CA VAL A 756 -51.53 32.76 -4.13
C VAL A 756 -51.51 31.55 -3.20
N ASN A 757 -52.60 31.34 -2.47
CA ASN A 757 -52.81 30.11 -1.71
C ASN A 757 -53.18 28.93 -2.62
N ARG A 758 -52.90 27.71 -2.17
CA ARG A 758 -53.10 26.47 -2.93
C ARG A 758 -54.55 26.21 -3.32
N ASP A 759 -55.49 26.55 -2.45
CA ASP A 759 -56.94 26.48 -2.72
C ASP A 759 -57.37 27.42 -3.86
N ALA A 760 -56.89 28.67 -3.84
CA ALA A 760 -57.12 29.65 -4.87
C ALA A 760 -56.50 29.17 -6.18
N MET A 761 -55.25 28.70 -6.18
CA MET A 761 -54.60 28.13 -7.37
C MET A 761 -55.44 27.03 -8.02
N ALA A 762 -56.05 26.14 -7.22
CA ALA A 762 -56.94 25.09 -7.73
C ALA A 762 -58.16 25.70 -8.43
N ALA A 763 -58.77 26.74 -7.84
CA ALA A 763 -59.88 27.46 -8.45
C ALA A 763 -59.49 28.16 -9.77
N PHE A 764 -58.31 28.77 -9.85
CA PHE A 764 -57.80 29.36 -11.09
C PHE A 764 -57.63 28.28 -12.18
N MET A 765 -56.98 27.14 -11.87
CA MET A 765 -56.76 26.08 -12.86
C MET A 765 -58.06 25.42 -13.33
N TYR A 766 -59.03 25.17 -12.42
CA TYR A 766 -60.34 24.64 -12.77
C TYR A 766 -61.11 25.57 -13.72
N ARG A 767 -61.07 26.88 -13.46
CA ARG A 767 -61.73 27.87 -14.32
C ARG A 767 -60.99 28.06 -15.64
N LEU A 768 -59.66 28.02 -15.64
CA LEU A 768 -58.84 28.07 -16.85
C LEU A 768 -59.16 26.88 -17.77
N ALA A 769 -59.48 25.71 -17.21
CA ALA A 769 -59.91 24.52 -17.96
C ALA A 769 -61.37 24.61 -18.48
N GLY A 770 -62.05 25.75 -18.33
CA GLY A 770 -63.43 25.92 -18.77
C GLY A 770 -64.48 25.35 -17.81
N LYS A 771 -64.14 25.16 -16.52
CA LYS A 771 -65.04 24.62 -15.48
C LYS A 771 -65.65 23.26 -15.88
N PRO A 772 -64.83 22.24 -16.18
CA PRO A 772 -65.32 20.95 -16.64
C PRO A 772 -66.29 20.32 -15.64
N ALA A 773 -67.29 19.58 -16.15
CA ALA A 773 -68.23 18.86 -15.31
C ALA A 773 -67.46 17.89 -14.40
N PHE A 774 -67.68 18.01 -13.09
CA PHE A 774 -67.01 17.20 -12.08
C PHE A 774 -67.89 17.06 -10.84
N THR A 775 -68.07 15.83 -10.38
CA THR A 775 -68.78 15.49 -9.15
C THR A 775 -67.75 15.22 -8.06
N PRO A 776 -67.62 16.09 -7.04
CA PRO A 776 -66.70 15.86 -5.93
C PRO A 776 -67.04 14.57 -5.18
N PRO A 777 -66.04 13.83 -4.68
CA PRO A 777 -66.28 12.61 -3.93
C PRO A 777 -67.01 12.91 -2.61
N VAL A 778 -67.80 11.95 -2.14
CA VAL A 778 -68.52 12.07 -0.84
C VAL A 778 -67.56 12.02 0.36
N THR A 779 -66.37 11.44 0.16
CA THR A 779 -65.27 11.41 1.13
C THR A 779 -64.08 12.14 0.54
N SER A 780 -63.49 13.07 1.29
CA SER A 780 -62.33 13.83 0.81
C SER A 780 -61.11 12.91 0.61
N PRO A 781 -60.38 13.04 -0.52
CA PRO A 781 -59.08 12.40 -0.68
C PRO A 781 -57.98 13.07 0.16
N PHE A 782 -58.26 14.23 0.77
CA PHE A 782 -57.33 14.94 1.64
C PHE A 782 -57.93 15.16 3.04
N THR A 783 -57.19 14.78 4.08
CA THR A 783 -57.65 14.83 5.47
C THR A 783 -57.87 16.27 5.98
N ASP A 784 -57.18 17.25 5.40
CA ASP A 784 -57.24 18.66 5.74
C ASP A 784 -58.16 19.49 4.81
N VAL A 785 -58.98 18.83 3.99
CA VAL A 785 -59.95 19.50 3.10
C VAL A 785 -61.36 18.93 3.35
N PRO A 786 -62.14 19.51 4.27
CA PRO A 786 -63.52 19.11 4.53
C PRO A 786 -64.43 19.30 3.31
N THR A 787 -65.47 18.47 3.16
CA THR A 787 -66.42 18.51 2.01
C THR A 787 -67.18 19.84 1.88
N GLY A 788 -67.33 20.59 2.97
CA GLY A 788 -67.93 21.93 2.99
C GLY A 788 -66.94 23.09 2.81
N SER A 789 -65.65 22.82 2.61
CA SER A 789 -64.63 23.88 2.49
C SER A 789 -64.73 24.64 1.17
N GLN A 790 -64.31 25.91 1.21
CA GLN A 790 -64.21 26.73 0.01
C GLN A 790 -63.23 26.09 -0.99
N PHE A 791 -63.65 26.02 -2.25
CA PHE A 791 -62.93 25.35 -3.33
C PHE A 791 -62.76 23.83 -3.21
N TYR A 792 -63.55 23.15 -2.36
CA TYR A 792 -63.52 21.68 -2.23
C TYR A 792 -63.63 20.97 -3.59
N LYS A 793 -64.55 21.44 -4.44
CA LYS A 793 -64.77 20.90 -5.78
C LYS A 793 -63.53 21.05 -6.65
N GLU A 794 -62.92 22.22 -6.67
CA GLU A 794 -61.76 22.53 -7.50
C GLU A 794 -60.50 21.81 -7.03
N ILE A 795 -60.30 21.69 -5.71
CA ILE A 795 -59.18 20.95 -5.11
C ILE A 795 -59.28 19.45 -5.45
N THR A 796 -60.46 18.85 -5.27
CA THR A 796 -60.66 17.42 -5.55
C THR A 796 -60.65 17.12 -7.05
N TRP A 797 -61.10 18.05 -7.89
CA TRP A 797 -60.93 17.97 -9.34
C TRP A 797 -59.43 17.97 -9.72
N LEU A 798 -58.64 18.89 -9.16
CA LEU A 798 -57.21 19.02 -9.45
C LEU A 798 -56.45 17.73 -9.10
N ALA A 799 -56.86 17.06 -8.02
CA ALA A 799 -56.32 15.77 -7.61
C ALA A 799 -56.76 14.63 -8.56
N ALA A 800 -58.04 14.59 -8.94
CA ALA A 800 -58.57 13.59 -9.86
C ALA A 800 -57.90 13.65 -11.25
N GLN A 801 -57.46 14.84 -11.69
CA GLN A 801 -56.70 15.01 -12.94
C GLN A 801 -55.20 14.66 -12.80
N GLY A 802 -54.73 14.31 -11.61
CA GLY A 802 -53.30 14.04 -11.34
C GLY A 802 -52.43 15.29 -11.36
N ILE A 803 -53.02 16.49 -11.33
CA ILE A 803 -52.28 17.75 -11.31
C ILE A 803 -51.73 18.00 -9.90
N SER A 804 -52.54 17.73 -8.87
CA SER A 804 -52.08 17.69 -7.47
C SER A 804 -51.98 16.26 -6.94
N THR A 805 -50.88 15.96 -6.25
CA THR A 805 -50.65 14.68 -5.57
C THR A 805 -50.77 14.76 -4.05
N GLY A 806 -50.89 15.98 -3.51
CA GLY A 806 -50.81 16.25 -2.07
C GLY A 806 -49.48 15.84 -1.43
N TRP A 807 -49.43 15.89 -0.10
CA TRP A 807 -48.36 15.31 0.71
C TRP A 807 -48.82 14.01 1.32
N THR A 808 -47.97 12.98 1.28
CA THR A 808 -48.15 11.78 2.11
C THR A 808 -47.68 12.09 3.52
N GLU A 809 -48.57 11.95 4.49
CA GLU A 809 -48.23 12.05 5.90
C GLU A 809 -47.72 10.71 6.43
N ALA A 810 -47.16 10.68 7.65
CA ALA A 810 -46.54 9.49 8.23
C ALA A 810 -47.49 8.28 8.39
N ASP A 811 -48.80 8.54 8.46
CA ASP A 811 -49.86 7.54 8.56
C ASP A 811 -50.41 7.10 7.19
N ASN A 812 -49.74 7.47 6.09
CA ASN A 812 -50.16 7.31 4.70
C ASN A 812 -51.40 8.12 4.28
N SER A 813 -51.97 8.94 5.17
CA SER A 813 -53.00 9.90 4.78
C SER A 813 -52.44 10.97 3.86
N LYS A 814 -53.31 11.69 3.15
CA LYS A 814 -52.91 12.76 2.22
C LYS A 814 -53.39 14.10 2.73
N THR A 815 -52.54 15.13 2.67
CA THR A 815 -52.95 16.52 2.91
C THR A 815 -52.76 17.38 1.66
N PHE A 816 -53.58 18.43 1.51
CA PHE A 816 -53.52 19.39 0.40
C PHE A 816 -52.96 20.76 0.82
N ARG A 817 -53.03 21.11 2.10
CA ARG A 817 -52.56 22.37 2.71
C ARG A 817 -53.17 23.61 2.04
N PRO A 818 -54.51 23.76 2.04
CA PRO A 818 -55.23 24.70 1.17
C PRO A 818 -54.82 26.17 1.38
N VAL A 819 -54.57 26.58 2.63
CA VAL A 819 -54.25 27.97 2.99
C VAL A 819 -52.76 28.33 2.87
N ASN A 820 -51.91 27.38 2.49
CA ASN A 820 -50.49 27.65 2.28
C ASN A 820 -50.28 28.33 0.93
N ALA A 821 -49.35 29.29 0.88
CA ALA A 821 -48.91 29.88 -0.37
C ALA A 821 -48.24 28.84 -1.29
N VAL A 822 -48.41 29.00 -2.60
CA VAL A 822 -47.76 28.18 -3.62
C VAL A 822 -46.39 28.78 -3.93
N ASN A 823 -45.32 28.03 -3.62
CA ASN A 823 -43.97 28.38 -4.06
C ASN A 823 -43.79 28.17 -5.58
N ARG A 824 -42.82 28.86 -6.16
CA ARG A 824 -42.59 28.91 -7.61
C ARG A 824 -42.25 27.55 -8.22
N ASP A 825 -41.50 26.72 -7.50
CA ASP A 825 -41.20 25.34 -7.88
C ASP A 825 -42.47 24.46 -7.96
N ALA A 826 -43.32 24.51 -6.94
CA ALA A 826 -44.59 23.80 -6.90
C ALA A 826 -45.56 24.32 -7.96
N MET A 827 -45.57 25.63 -8.23
CA MET A 827 -46.35 26.22 -9.33
C MET A 827 -45.90 25.65 -10.69
N ALA A 828 -44.59 25.49 -10.90
CA ALA A 828 -44.05 24.88 -12.12
C ALA A 828 -44.55 23.44 -12.30
N ALA A 829 -44.55 22.65 -11.24
CA ALA A 829 -45.09 21.29 -11.26
C ALA A 829 -46.59 21.25 -11.61
N PHE A 830 -47.40 22.14 -11.02
CA PHE A 830 -48.83 22.22 -11.34
C PHE A 830 -49.07 22.61 -12.80
N MET A 831 -48.36 23.63 -13.30
CA MET A 831 -48.52 24.11 -14.68
C MET A 831 -48.04 23.09 -15.71
N TYR A 832 -46.93 22.40 -15.43
CA TYR A 832 -46.42 21.34 -16.30
C TYR A 832 -47.44 20.20 -16.45
N ARG A 833 -47.99 19.72 -15.32
CA ARG A 833 -49.01 18.66 -15.32
C ARG A 833 -50.32 19.12 -15.94
N TYR A 834 -50.74 20.36 -15.67
CA TYR A 834 -51.90 20.96 -16.32
C TYR A 834 -51.72 21.01 -17.84
N ASN A 835 -50.57 21.47 -18.33
CA ASN A 835 -50.26 21.53 -19.75
C ASN A 835 -50.33 20.15 -20.41
N ALA A 836 -49.72 19.14 -19.78
CA ALA A 836 -49.74 17.77 -20.26
C ALA A 836 -51.16 17.18 -20.37
N LYS A 837 -52.13 17.70 -19.60
CA LYS A 837 -53.52 17.23 -19.61
C LYS A 837 -54.44 17.98 -20.56
N PHE A 838 -54.29 19.30 -20.65
CA PHE A 838 -55.27 20.16 -21.32
C PHE A 838 -54.75 20.86 -22.56
N ASN A 839 -53.44 20.95 -22.75
CA ASN A 839 -52.80 21.72 -23.82
C ASN A 839 -51.77 20.91 -24.63
N ALA A 840 -51.73 19.58 -24.46
CA ALA A 840 -50.92 18.70 -25.30
C ALA A 840 -51.60 18.56 -26.67
N SER A 841 -51.09 19.28 -27.66
CA SER A 841 -51.45 19.15 -29.09
C SER A 841 -50.18 18.92 -29.89
#